data_AF-A0A1H7QJM7-F1
#
_entry.id   AF-A0A1H7QJM7-F1
#
_cell.length_a   1.000
_cell.length_b   1.000
_cell.length_c   1.000
_cell.angle_alpha   90.00
_cell.angle_beta   90.00
_cell.angle_gamma   90.00
#
_symmetry.space_group_name_H-M   'P 1'
#
loop_
_entity.id
_entity.type
_entity.pdbx_description
1 polymer ?
#
loop_
_entity_poly.entity_id
_entity_poly.type
_entity_poly.pdbx_seq_one_letter_code
_entity_poly.pdbx_strand_id
1 'polypeptide(L)'
;MKLECDLSGIRKCMMSGLSLLLAGVLQAQNPIVQTCYTSDPAPMVHDGTLYVYTGHDEDHADFFWMQEWRVYSTKDMVNWTDHGSPLAIESFDWADDRAWASQCIERNGKFYWYVCLHSKLTNTMAIGVAVGDSPTGPFKDAIGRPLYEGSWDFIDPTVFVDDDGQAYLYWGNPNVYYAKLNADMVSLDGEVSKVEQTIESFGSPGPDKREKGKKYKDIYTEGPWLHKRGGTYYLSYAAGGVPEHIAYSMSDTPTGPWKYMGEIMPLQDTGSFTNHCGVTDYKGNSYFFYHTGKLPGGGGFGRSVAVEQFSYNPDGTFPIINATTEGVSPVGTLTPYQRVEAETIAFSEGVKSEWNAKTGVYVSGIHDGDYIKVREVDFEDLSPKCLCVSVASALRGGWIEIRTDSIGGTLIAEMRVPHTGGWECWTSIEADVTVPVTGVHDVYFVFKGRKGCELFHFDWWKFSRQEMTEQEVKDRTQAASTNIPGYEYPRLDEEHCAHFRFYAPQAGRLQVDCCGKKYDMQKDADGFWTVKTDPLVVGFHYYFLIADGVQVADPSSYTFFGCCRMASGIEVPEGVEGDYYRPQQGVPHGQVRSCTYYSEAKKEFRRCMVYTPAEYETKVKKRYPVLYLQHGMGEDETGWSAQGCMQHIMDNLIASGQCVPMLVVMDSGDVKAPFIPRKGKDVNEERALYGASFYRVMLEDLIPMIDRTFRTYTDREHRAMAGLSWGGHQTLTTTLPHLDKFSYIGAFSGAIFGLDVKTCFDGVFADAGKFNKQVHYLFLGCGTEEQFGTRKLAESLRKIGIHVDYYESQGTAHEWLTWRRCLYRFVPHLFKNRK
;
A
#
# COMPACT_ATOMS: atom_id res chain seq x y z
N MET A 1 55.17 -31.76 32.78
CA MET A 1 55.25 -31.56 34.25
C MET A 1 56.23 -30.42 34.47
N LYS A 2 55.89 -29.16 34.76
CA LYS A 2 54.67 -28.45 35.18
C LYS A 2 54.48 -27.20 34.29
N LEU A 3 53.25 -26.72 34.24
CA LEU A 3 52.66 -25.74 33.33
C LEU A 3 53.19 -24.29 33.44
N GLU A 4 53.36 -23.67 32.27
CA GLU A 4 53.25 -22.23 31.91
C GLU A 4 51.77 -21.78 32.06
N CYS A 5 51.31 -20.53 31.96
CA CYS A 5 51.80 -19.23 31.53
C CYS A 5 50.79 -18.18 32.05
N ASP A 6 51.17 -16.91 31.98
CA ASP A 6 50.40 -15.74 32.41
C ASP A 6 49.67 -15.06 31.24
N LEU A 7 48.56 -14.38 31.61
CA LEU A 7 47.81 -13.30 30.95
C LEU A 7 47.01 -13.48 29.62
N SER A 8 45.76 -13.01 29.76
CA SER A 8 44.83 -12.40 28.80
C SER A 8 43.81 -13.31 28.06
N GLY A 9 42.51 -12.99 28.25
CA GLY A 9 41.44 -13.50 27.39
C GLY A 9 40.10 -13.82 28.07
N ILE A 10 39.21 -12.82 28.13
CA ILE A 10 37.79 -12.89 27.69
C ILE A 10 36.84 -13.94 28.33
N ARG A 11 35.78 -13.38 28.96
CA ARG A 11 34.37 -13.85 29.13
C ARG A 11 34.08 -15.10 29.98
N LYS A 12 33.39 -14.87 31.11
CA LYS A 12 32.00 -15.32 31.36
C LYS A 12 31.55 -14.86 32.75
N CYS A 13 30.84 -13.74 32.82
CA CYS A 13 29.94 -13.48 33.95
C CYS A 13 28.54 -13.85 33.51
N MET A 14 27.99 -14.90 34.14
CA MET A 14 26.55 -15.14 34.17
C MET A 14 25.92 -13.97 34.94
N MET A 15 25.24 -13.06 34.23
CA MET A 15 24.22 -12.22 34.83
C MET A 15 22.87 -12.76 34.39
N SER A 16 22.11 -13.17 35.38
CA SER A 16 20.71 -13.52 35.36
C SER A 16 19.92 -12.44 34.61
N GLY A 17 19.42 -12.77 33.42
CA GLY A 17 18.43 -11.96 32.73
C GLY A 17 17.12 -12.03 33.50
N LEU A 18 16.87 -11.05 34.36
CA LEU A 18 15.54 -10.75 34.82
C LEU A 18 14.87 -9.99 33.67
N SER A 19 14.22 -10.72 32.76
CA SER A 19 13.27 -10.13 31.83
C SER A 19 12.18 -9.47 32.66
N LEU A 20 12.25 -8.15 32.82
CA LEU A 20 11.07 -7.37 33.17
C LEU A 20 10.10 -7.54 32.01
N LEU A 21 9.18 -8.49 32.15
CA LEU A 21 7.87 -8.40 31.53
C LEU A 21 7.23 -7.13 32.10
N LEU A 22 7.40 -6.01 31.39
CA LEU A 22 6.41 -4.93 31.45
C LEU A 22 5.11 -5.56 30.95
N ALA A 23 4.32 -6.08 31.87
CA ALA A 23 2.90 -6.27 31.63
C ALA A 23 2.36 -4.86 31.36
N GLY A 24 2.26 -4.51 30.09
CA GLY A 24 1.48 -3.35 29.67
C GLY A 24 0.10 -3.52 30.30
N VAL A 25 -0.32 -2.53 31.06
CA VAL A 25 -1.72 -2.46 31.51
C VAL A 25 -2.51 -2.28 30.22
N LEU A 26 -3.05 -3.38 29.69
CA LEU A 26 -3.92 -3.39 28.53
C LEU A 26 -5.12 -2.50 28.89
N GLN A 27 -5.23 -1.36 28.21
CA GLN A 27 -6.33 -0.42 28.40
C GLN A 27 -7.48 -0.79 27.46
N ALA A 28 -8.71 -0.60 27.93
CA ALA A 28 -9.91 -0.96 27.20
C ALA A 28 -10.03 -0.16 25.88
N GLN A 29 -10.36 -0.87 24.79
CA GLN A 29 -10.69 -0.30 23.49
C GLN A 29 -12.14 -0.54 23.11
N ASN A 30 -12.73 -1.67 23.54
CA ASN A 30 -14.11 -2.01 23.20
C ASN A 30 -15.11 -1.36 24.18
N PRO A 31 -16.27 -0.86 23.70
CA PRO A 31 -16.67 -0.71 22.29
C PRO A 31 -15.81 0.32 21.54
N ILE A 32 -15.59 0.21 20.23
CA ILE A 32 -14.67 1.07 19.46
C ILE A 32 -15.14 2.52 19.27
N VAL A 33 -16.40 2.81 19.56
CA VAL A 33 -17.01 4.15 19.50
C VAL A 33 -17.72 4.43 20.82
N GLN A 34 -17.50 5.61 21.40
CA GLN A 34 -18.16 6.03 22.65
C GLN A 34 -18.98 7.33 22.53
N THR A 35 -18.95 8.00 21.37
CA THR A 35 -19.67 9.27 21.15
C THR A 35 -21.16 9.07 20.84
N CYS A 36 -21.56 7.89 20.38
CA CYS A 36 -22.95 7.49 20.14
C CYS A 36 -23.09 5.96 20.21
N TYR A 37 -24.33 5.46 20.24
CA TYR A 37 -24.59 4.03 20.12
C TYR A 37 -24.49 3.60 18.65
N THR A 38 -23.80 2.48 18.42
CA THR A 38 -23.51 1.94 17.07
C THR A 38 -23.87 0.47 16.99
N SER A 39 -24.45 0.05 15.89
CA SER A 39 -24.97 -1.31 15.74
C SER A 39 -24.60 -1.93 14.40
N ASP A 40 -24.74 -3.25 14.30
CA ASP A 40 -24.74 -3.99 13.04
C ASP A 40 -23.48 -3.70 12.17
N PRO A 41 -22.27 -4.00 12.68
CA PRO A 41 -21.04 -3.56 12.04
C PRO A 41 -20.75 -4.31 10.74
N ALA A 42 -20.49 -3.55 9.68
CA ALA A 42 -20.08 -4.08 8.38
C ALA A 42 -18.70 -3.52 7.97
N PRO A 43 -17.61 -4.27 8.20
CA PRO A 43 -16.27 -3.84 7.82
C PRO A 43 -16.01 -3.97 6.31
N MET A 44 -15.30 -3.00 5.73
CA MET A 44 -14.84 -3.00 4.33
C MET A 44 -13.42 -2.42 4.25
N VAL A 45 -12.50 -3.11 3.57
CA VAL A 45 -11.14 -2.61 3.34
C VAL A 45 -11.05 -2.01 1.95
N HIS A 46 -10.55 -0.78 1.85
CA HIS A 46 -10.30 -0.10 0.59
C HIS A 46 -9.07 0.81 0.69
N ASP A 47 -8.19 0.74 -0.31
CA ASP A 47 -6.97 1.57 -0.43
C ASP A 47 -6.15 1.70 0.87
N GLY A 48 -5.86 0.56 1.49
CA GLY A 48 -5.07 0.49 2.73
C GLY A 48 -5.73 1.09 3.97
N THR A 49 -7.04 1.35 3.92
CA THR A 49 -7.86 1.84 5.05
C THR A 49 -9.00 0.85 5.30
N LEU A 50 -9.29 0.60 6.58
CA LEU A 50 -10.47 -0.18 6.98
C LEU A 50 -11.59 0.78 7.36
N TYR A 51 -12.75 0.59 6.76
CA TYR A 51 -13.99 1.29 7.06
C TYR A 51 -14.94 0.34 7.80
N VAL A 52 -15.74 0.87 8.72
CA VAL A 52 -16.84 0.14 9.37
C VAL A 52 -18.09 0.97 9.22
N TYR A 53 -19.05 0.40 8.51
CA TYR A 53 -20.40 0.95 8.37
C TYR A 53 -21.23 0.41 9.53
N THR A 54 -21.99 1.29 10.18
CA THR A 54 -22.80 0.93 11.35
C THR A 54 -24.18 1.53 11.22
N GLY A 55 -25.15 0.90 11.87
CA GLY A 55 -26.35 1.58 12.28
C GLY A 55 -26.09 2.58 13.42
N HIS A 56 -27.01 3.52 13.62
CA HIS A 56 -27.05 4.42 14.77
C HIS A 56 -28.31 4.14 15.59
N ASP A 57 -28.14 3.53 16.76
CA ASP A 57 -29.22 3.35 17.74
C ASP A 57 -29.44 4.69 18.49
N GLU A 58 -30.69 5.15 18.58
CA GLU A 58 -31.00 6.41 19.26
C GLU A 58 -30.81 6.35 20.79
N ASP A 59 -30.43 7.48 21.40
CA ASP A 59 -30.30 7.59 22.86
C ASP A 59 -31.65 7.27 23.55
N HIS A 60 -31.60 6.42 24.59
CA HIS A 60 -32.78 5.98 25.37
C HIS A 60 -33.87 5.24 24.56
N ALA A 61 -33.49 4.61 23.44
CA ALA A 61 -34.41 3.83 22.63
C ALA A 61 -35.04 2.65 23.41
N ASP A 62 -36.34 2.43 23.22
CA ASP A 62 -37.10 1.28 23.72
C ASP A 62 -37.44 0.26 22.61
N PHE A 63 -36.93 0.51 21.41
CA PHE A 63 -37.02 -0.29 20.21
C PHE A 63 -35.77 -0.03 19.34
N PHE A 64 -35.63 -0.68 18.18
CA PHE A 64 -34.55 -0.40 17.22
C PHE A 64 -34.82 0.89 16.43
N TRP A 65 -34.84 2.02 17.13
CA TRP A 65 -34.97 3.35 16.55
C TRP A 65 -33.65 3.78 15.93
N MET A 66 -33.62 3.87 14.60
CA MET A 66 -32.43 4.18 13.81
C MET A 66 -32.86 5.00 12.59
N GLN A 67 -32.32 6.21 12.45
CA GLN A 67 -32.69 7.14 11.37
C GLN A 67 -31.65 7.20 10.24
N GLU A 68 -30.43 6.75 10.51
CA GLU A 68 -29.29 6.92 9.63
C GLU A 68 -28.21 5.86 9.88
N TRP A 69 -27.26 5.81 8.94
CA TRP A 69 -26.07 4.97 9.06
C TRP A 69 -24.80 5.80 9.13
N ARG A 70 -23.90 5.37 10.03
CA ARG A 70 -22.62 6.03 10.27
C ARG A 70 -21.46 5.26 9.65
N VAL A 71 -20.37 5.98 9.39
CA VAL A 71 -19.15 5.41 8.82
C VAL A 71 -17.96 5.81 9.67
N TYR A 72 -17.17 4.81 10.07
CA TYR A 72 -15.90 5.01 10.76
C TYR A 72 -14.76 4.48 9.93
N SER A 73 -13.55 5.02 10.09
CA SER A 73 -12.36 4.47 9.43
C SER A 73 -11.16 4.40 10.35
N THR A 74 -10.27 3.45 10.10
CA THR A 74 -8.99 3.32 10.79
C THR A 74 -7.88 2.90 9.84
N LYS A 75 -6.66 3.35 10.15
CA LYS A 75 -5.42 2.86 9.51
C LYS A 75 -4.58 1.99 10.44
N ASP A 76 -4.86 1.99 11.74
CA ASP A 76 -4.03 1.36 12.78
C ASP A 76 -4.83 0.41 13.68
N MET A 77 -6.15 0.26 13.45
CA MET A 77 -7.11 -0.56 14.21
C MET A 77 -7.43 -0.07 15.61
N VAL A 78 -6.84 1.03 16.06
CA VAL A 78 -7.01 1.55 17.42
C VAL A 78 -7.58 2.96 17.45
N ASN A 79 -7.29 3.79 16.44
CA ASN A 79 -7.84 5.13 16.29
C ASN A 79 -8.88 5.12 15.17
N TRP A 80 -10.11 5.52 15.49
CA TRP A 80 -11.25 5.51 14.58
C TRP A 80 -11.70 6.95 14.30
N THR A 81 -11.66 7.34 13.02
CA THR A 81 -12.19 8.62 12.54
C THR A 81 -13.68 8.47 12.22
N ASP A 82 -14.52 9.28 12.85
CA ASP A 82 -15.95 9.40 12.55
C ASP A 82 -16.16 10.22 11.26
N HIS A 83 -16.85 9.66 10.27
CA HIS A 83 -17.23 10.36 9.02
C HIS A 83 -18.69 10.82 9.01
N GLY A 84 -19.36 10.73 10.16
CA GLY A 84 -20.74 11.13 10.33
C GLY A 84 -21.70 10.17 9.66
N SER A 85 -22.78 10.74 9.15
CA SER A 85 -23.98 10.03 8.67
C SER A 85 -24.19 10.26 7.17
N PRO A 86 -23.35 9.69 6.30
CA PRO A 86 -23.39 9.97 4.87
C PRO A 86 -24.59 9.35 4.14
N LEU A 87 -25.45 8.60 4.83
CA LEU A 87 -26.70 8.04 4.33
C LEU A 87 -27.76 8.01 5.45
N ALA A 88 -29.01 8.35 5.10
CA ALA A 88 -30.15 8.35 6.03
C ALA A 88 -31.43 7.87 5.33
N ILE A 89 -32.49 7.60 6.10
CA ILE A 89 -33.81 7.19 5.57
C ILE A 89 -34.30 8.19 4.51
N GLU A 90 -34.08 9.48 4.73
CA GLU A 90 -34.49 10.58 3.85
C GLU A 90 -33.85 10.53 2.46
N SER A 91 -32.80 9.71 2.27
CA SER A 91 -32.20 9.49 0.95
C SER A 91 -33.07 8.60 0.06
N PHE A 92 -34.08 7.92 0.61
CA PHE A 92 -34.93 6.95 -0.07
C PHE A 92 -36.41 7.37 0.02
N ASP A 93 -36.93 7.99 -1.05
CA ASP A 93 -38.32 8.48 -1.09
C ASP A 93 -39.37 7.40 -0.78
N TRP A 94 -39.06 6.14 -1.09
CA TRP A 94 -39.93 4.98 -0.89
C TRP A 94 -39.94 4.43 0.55
N ALA A 95 -39.02 4.87 1.43
CA ALA A 95 -38.90 4.41 2.81
C ALA A 95 -39.36 5.46 3.84
N ASP A 96 -39.88 5.05 4.99
CA ASP A 96 -40.28 5.92 6.13
C ASP A 96 -39.62 5.58 7.48
N ASP A 97 -39.05 4.39 7.66
CA ASP A 97 -38.61 3.95 8.98
C ASP A 97 -37.49 2.88 8.89
N ARG A 98 -36.82 2.65 10.01
CA ARG A 98 -35.89 1.54 10.29
C ARG A 98 -34.67 1.48 9.38
N ALA A 99 -33.74 2.43 9.55
CA ALA A 99 -32.39 2.33 8.96
C ALA A 99 -31.56 1.24 9.66
N TRP A 100 -31.98 -0.01 9.53
CA TRP A 100 -31.34 -1.18 10.15
C TRP A 100 -30.14 -1.65 9.34
N ALA A 101 -29.46 -2.71 9.79
CA ALA A 101 -28.25 -3.31 9.24
C ALA A 101 -27.98 -3.10 7.73
N SER A 102 -26.71 -2.90 7.39
CA SER A 102 -26.28 -2.56 6.04
C SER A 102 -24.89 -3.10 5.74
N GLN A 103 -24.53 -3.19 4.46
CA GLN A 103 -23.15 -3.47 4.04
C GLN A 103 -22.80 -2.70 2.78
N CYS A 104 -21.59 -2.12 2.77
CA CYS A 104 -21.02 -1.46 1.61
C CYS A 104 -19.95 -2.33 0.94
N ILE A 105 -19.85 -2.24 -0.39
CA ILE A 105 -18.80 -2.88 -1.19
C ILE A 105 -18.36 -1.98 -2.35
N GLU A 106 -17.06 -1.98 -2.64
CA GLU A 106 -16.51 -1.31 -3.81
C GLU A 106 -16.59 -2.19 -5.05
N ARG A 107 -16.97 -1.59 -6.19
CA ARG A 107 -16.83 -2.20 -7.51
C ARG A 107 -16.67 -1.14 -8.60
N ASN A 108 -15.61 -1.26 -9.39
CA ASN A 108 -15.32 -0.40 -10.55
C ASN A 108 -15.24 1.11 -10.23
N GLY A 109 -14.63 1.47 -9.10
CA GLY A 109 -14.46 2.85 -8.63
C GLY A 109 -15.74 3.47 -8.08
N LYS A 110 -16.73 2.66 -7.70
CA LYS A 110 -17.99 3.07 -7.06
C LYS A 110 -18.23 2.23 -5.81
N PHE A 111 -18.95 2.81 -4.86
CA PHE A 111 -19.29 2.19 -3.57
C PHE A 111 -20.79 1.95 -3.52
N TYR A 112 -21.19 0.69 -3.37
CA TYR A 112 -22.58 0.27 -3.33
C TYR A 112 -22.94 -0.14 -1.92
N TRP A 113 -23.85 0.61 -1.31
CA TRP A 113 -24.27 0.41 0.07
C TRP A 113 -25.66 -0.19 0.10
N TYR A 114 -25.72 -1.49 0.39
CA TYR A 114 -26.97 -2.23 0.53
C TYR A 114 -27.52 -2.02 1.92
N VAL A 115 -28.79 -1.66 2.00
CA VAL A 115 -29.47 -1.26 3.23
C VAL A 115 -30.79 -2.00 3.36
N CYS A 116 -31.32 -2.11 4.58
CA CYS A 116 -32.70 -2.54 4.81
C CYS A 116 -33.51 -1.45 5.52
N LEU A 117 -34.75 -1.28 5.07
CA LEU A 117 -35.66 -0.20 5.44
C LEU A 117 -37.11 -0.68 5.40
N HIS A 118 -38.01 -0.01 6.12
CA HIS A 118 -39.45 -0.20 5.92
C HIS A 118 -39.91 0.50 4.63
N SER A 119 -40.61 -0.23 3.76
CA SER A 119 -41.18 0.29 2.51
C SER A 119 -42.60 0.80 2.70
N LYS A 120 -42.84 2.07 2.33
CA LYS A 120 -44.19 2.67 2.25
C LYS A 120 -45.05 2.02 1.18
N LEU A 121 -44.43 1.35 0.19
CA LEU A 121 -45.10 0.81 -0.98
C LEU A 121 -45.82 -0.51 -0.65
N THR A 122 -45.17 -1.37 0.14
CA THR A 122 -45.69 -2.70 0.50
C THR A 122 -46.03 -2.83 1.98
N ASN A 123 -45.64 -1.87 2.82
CA ASN A 123 -45.80 -1.93 4.28
C ASN A 123 -45.12 -3.18 4.88
N THR A 124 -43.91 -3.48 4.39
CA THR A 124 -43.02 -4.55 4.82
C THR A 124 -41.56 -4.05 4.78
N MET A 125 -40.62 -4.87 5.23
CA MET A 125 -39.19 -4.57 5.03
C MET A 125 -38.80 -4.74 3.55
N ALA A 126 -37.73 -4.05 3.16
CA ALA A 126 -37.21 -4.01 1.81
C ALA A 126 -35.68 -3.83 1.82
N ILE A 127 -35.04 -4.39 0.80
CA ILE A 127 -33.62 -4.19 0.51
C ILE A 127 -33.47 -3.05 -0.49
N GLY A 128 -32.71 -2.03 -0.12
CA GLY A 128 -32.32 -0.89 -0.95
C GLY A 128 -30.83 -0.94 -1.32
N VAL A 129 -30.42 -0.09 -2.26
CA VAL A 129 -29.01 0.15 -2.57
C VAL A 129 -28.77 1.63 -2.87
N ALA A 130 -27.80 2.19 -2.17
CA ALA A 130 -27.26 3.51 -2.47
C ALA A 130 -25.92 3.40 -3.19
N VAL A 131 -25.54 4.44 -3.95
CA VAL A 131 -24.26 4.51 -4.65
C VAL A 131 -23.51 5.80 -4.30
N GLY A 132 -22.20 5.67 -4.10
CA GLY A 132 -21.28 6.77 -3.80
C GLY A 132 -20.01 6.71 -4.64
N ASP A 133 -19.30 7.84 -4.70
CA ASP A 133 -18.04 8.01 -5.44
C ASP A 133 -16.80 7.79 -4.54
N SER A 134 -17.01 7.65 -3.24
CA SER A 134 -15.99 7.40 -2.23
C SER A 134 -16.56 6.52 -1.11
N PRO A 135 -15.74 5.89 -0.26
CA PRO A 135 -16.23 5.05 0.84
C PRO A 135 -17.03 5.86 1.87
N THR A 136 -16.85 7.18 1.95
CA THR A 136 -17.57 8.06 2.87
C THR A 136 -18.62 8.91 2.15
N GLY A 137 -18.94 8.57 0.90
CA GLY A 137 -19.97 9.22 0.12
C GLY A 137 -19.50 10.46 -0.66
N PRO A 138 -20.39 11.42 -0.95
CA PRO A 138 -21.82 11.37 -0.65
C PRO A 138 -22.51 10.17 -1.32
N PHE A 139 -23.48 9.57 -0.62
CA PHE A 139 -24.31 8.50 -1.16
C PHE A 139 -25.68 9.03 -1.59
N LYS A 140 -26.33 8.31 -2.50
CA LYS A 140 -27.72 8.56 -2.93
C LYS A 140 -28.39 7.25 -3.29
N ASP A 141 -29.73 7.20 -3.22
CA ASP A 141 -30.51 6.06 -3.75
C ASP A 141 -30.11 5.82 -5.21
N ALA A 142 -29.63 4.60 -5.51
CA ALA A 142 -29.11 4.25 -6.82
C ALA A 142 -30.23 3.92 -7.82
N ILE A 143 -31.45 3.62 -7.35
CA ILE A 143 -32.55 3.10 -8.18
C ILE A 143 -33.79 4.01 -8.11
N GLY A 144 -34.09 4.60 -6.95
CA GLY A 144 -35.34 5.33 -6.68
C GLY A 144 -36.51 4.45 -6.27
N ARG A 145 -36.26 3.17 -5.95
CA ARG A 145 -37.22 2.16 -5.47
C ARG A 145 -36.46 1.02 -4.77
N PRO A 146 -37.15 0.13 -4.02
CA PRO A 146 -36.53 -1.08 -3.51
C PRO A 146 -35.85 -1.93 -4.59
N LEU A 147 -34.69 -2.48 -4.27
CA LEU A 147 -34.06 -3.55 -5.04
C LEU A 147 -34.89 -4.83 -4.93
N TYR A 148 -35.37 -5.13 -3.71
CA TYR A 148 -36.28 -6.23 -3.43
C TYR A 148 -37.18 -5.94 -2.21
N GLU A 149 -38.46 -6.28 -2.26
CA GLU A 149 -39.44 -5.99 -1.20
C GLU A 149 -40.59 -7.02 -1.16
N GLY A 150 -41.48 -6.90 -0.17
CA GLY A 150 -42.73 -7.66 -0.10
C GLY A 150 -42.79 -8.72 1.02
N SER A 151 -41.82 -8.73 1.93
CA SER A 151 -41.83 -9.60 3.12
C SER A 151 -41.21 -8.90 4.33
N TRP A 152 -41.66 -9.27 5.51
CA TRP A 152 -41.02 -8.89 6.76
C TRP A 152 -39.67 -9.58 6.97
N ASP A 153 -39.41 -10.64 6.21
CA ASP A 153 -38.14 -11.35 6.30
C ASP A 153 -36.97 -10.56 5.71
N PHE A 154 -37.19 -9.44 5.01
CA PHE A 154 -36.16 -8.81 4.18
C PHE A 154 -35.33 -7.76 4.92
N ILE A 155 -34.47 -8.26 5.82
CA ILE A 155 -33.53 -7.46 6.62
C ILE A 155 -32.09 -7.96 6.47
N ASP A 156 -31.13 -7.17 6.93
CA ASP A 156 -29.71 -7.54 7.09
C ASP A 156 -29.02 -8.01 5.80
N PRO A 157 -28.87 -7.13 4.79
CA PRO A 157 -28.20 -7.48 3.56
C PRO A 157 -26.69 -7.69 3.77
N THR A 158 -26.16 -8.76 3.18
CA THR A 158 -24.72 -8.94 2.98
C THR A 158 -24.39 -9.15 1.51
N VAL A 159 -23.31 -8.53 1.04
CA VAL A 159 -22.88 -8.54 -0.36
C VAL A 159 -21.44 -9.03 -0.48
N PHE A 160 -21.20 -9.85 -1.51
CA PHE A 160 -19.88 -10.41 -1.80
C PHE A 160 -19.65 -10.44 -3.31
N VAL A 161 -18.45 -10.06 -3.76
CA VAL A 161 -18.01 -10.20 -5.17
C VAL A 161 -16.96 -11.30 -5.21
N ASP A 162 -17.24 -12.36 -5.97
CA ASP A 162 -16.37 -13.52 -6.09
C ASP A 162 -15.21 -13.30 -7.08
N ASP A 163 -14.23 -14.20 -7.06
CA ASP A 163 -13.01 -14.12 -7.88
C ASP A 163 -13.30 -14.14 -9.40
N ASP A 164 -14.45 -14.68 -9.81
CA ASP A 164 -14.92 -14.69 -11.20
C ASP A 164 -15.66 -13.40 -11.61
N GLY A 165 -15.85 -12.48 -10.66
CA GLY A 165 -16.58 -11.23 -10.83
C GLY A 165 -18.10 -11.34 -10.63
N GLN A 166 -18.64 -12.52 -10.30
CA GLN A 166 -20.05 -12.65 -9.93
C GLN A 166 -20.29 -12.07 -8.55
N ALA A 167 -21.28 -11.18 -8.44
CA ALA A 167 -21.71 -10.63 -7.16
C ALA A 167 -22.94 -11.39 -6.63
N TYR A 168 -22.95 -11.63 -5.32
CA TYR A 168 -24.01 -12.30 -4.58
C TYR A 168 -24.50 -11.39 -3.46
N LEU A 169 -25.82 -11.34 -3.28
CA LEU A 169 -26.49 -10.64 -2.21
C LEU A 169 -27.29 -11.64 -1.39
N TYR A 170 -27.14 -11.61 -0.07
CA TYR A 170 -27.85 -12.44 0.90
C TYR A 170 -28.57 -11.58 1.91
N TRP A 171 -29.67 -12.07 2.49
CA TRP A 171 -30.41 -11.36 3.53
C TRP A 171 -31.41 -12.28 4.26
N GLY A 172 -31.82 -11.87 5.46
CA GLY A 172 -33.17 -12.16 5.97
C GLY A 172 -33.32 -12.78 7.37
N ASN A 173 -34.55 -12.76 7.89
CA ASN A 173 -34.97 -13.30 9.19
C ASN A 173 -36.42 -13.80 9.13
N PRO A 174 -36.79 -15.03 9.55
CA PRO A 174 -35.92 -16.10 10.03
C PRO A 174 -35.42 -17.01 8.90
N ASN A 175 -35.74 -16.66 7.65
CA ASN A 175 -35.33 -17.36 6.45
C ASN A 175 -34.14 -16.65 5.80
N VAL A 176 -33.22 -17.43 5.22
CA VAL A 176 -32.10 -16.87 4.45
C VAL A 176 -32.44 -16.89 2.96
N TYR A 177 -32.28 -15.75 2.31
CA TYR A 177 -32.44 -15.58 0.87
C TYR A 177 -31.12 -15.19 0.23
N TYR A 178 -30.98 -15.50 -1.06
CA TYR A 178 -29.88 -14.98 -1.87
C TYR A 178 -30.31 -14.68 -3.31
N ALA A 179 -29.58 -13.78 -3.94
CA ALA A 179 -29.68 -13.51 -5.36
C ALA A 179 -28.31 -13.23 -5.96
N LYS A 180 -28.17 -13.47 -7.27
CA LYS A 180 -27.05 -12.93 -8.04
C LYS A 180 -27.36 -11.48 -8.41
N LEU A 181 -26.33 -10.66 -8.45
CA LEU A 181 -26.40 -9.28 -8.93
C LEU A 181 -25.84 -9.20 -10.35
N ASN A 182 -26.42 -8.34 -11.17
CA ASN A 182 -25.81 -7.94 -12.43
C ASN A 182 -24.52 -7.14 -12.17
N ALA A 183 -23.71 -6.97 -13.23
CA ALA A 183 -22.46 -6.21 -13.15
C ALA A 183 -22.65 -4.73 -12.75
N ASP A 184 -23.88 -4.20 -12.85
CA ASP A 184 -24.25 -2.84 -12.46
C ASP A 184 -24.42 -2.66 -10.94
N MET A 185 -24.45 -3.75 -10.16
CA MET A 185 -24.67 -3.76 -8.70
C MET A 185 -25.97 -3.09 -8.25
N VAL A 186 -26.92 -2.86 -9.15
CA VAL A 186 -28.20 -2.19 -8.85
C VAL A 186 -29.39 -2.94 -9.44
N SER A 187 -29.16 -4.14 -9.97
CA SER A 187 -30.22 -5.04 -10.43
C SER A 187 -29.86 -6.51 -10.18
N LEU A 188 -30.89 -7.34 -9.99
CA LEU A 188 -30.75 -8.77 -9.76
C LEU A 188 -30.58 -9.52 -11.10
N ASP A 189 -29.71 -10.53 -11.11
CA ASP A 189 -29.55 -11.50 -12.20
C ASP A 189 -30.35 -12.77 -11.88
N GLY A 190 -31.60 -12.81 -12.33
CA GLY A 190 -32.52 -13.94 -12.13
C GLY A 190 -33.42 -13.81 -10.90
N GLU A 191 -33.89 -14.95 -10.40
CA GLU A 191 -34.85 -15.02 -9.29
C GLU A 191 -34.15 -15.08 -7.92
N VAL A 192 -34.82 -14.52 -6.91
CA VAL A 192 -34.42 -14.68 -5.51
C VAL A 192 -34.66 -16.11 -5.06
N SER A 193 -33.63 -16.73 -4.50
CA SER A 193 -33.65 -18.09 -4.00
C SER A 193 -33.67 -18.11 -2.48
N LYS A 194 -34.50 -18.98 -1.89
CA LYS A 194 -34.48 -19.27 -0.45
C LYS A 194 -33.48 -20.40 -0.19
N VAL A 195 -32.53 -20.17 0.71
CA VAL A 195 -31.55 -21.20 1.12
C VAL A 195 -32.28 -22.30 1.90
N GLU A 196 -32.01 -23.56 1.59
CA GLU A 196 -32.55 -24.65 2.39
C GLU A 196 -31.87 -24.71 3.76
N GLN A 197 -32.65 -24.50 4.83
CA GLN A 197 -32.20 -24.59 6.21
C GLN A 197 -32.53 -25.99 6.79
N THR A 198 -31.49 -26.77 7.08
CA THR A 198 -31.53 -28.11 7.69
C THR A 198 -30.61 -28.17 8.92
N ILE A 199 -30.70 -29.25 9.69
CA ILE A 199 -29.81 -29.48 10.83
C ILE A 199 -28.34 -29.55 10.39
N GLU A 200 -28.07 -30.20 9.26
CA GLU A 200 -26.73 -30.36 8.71
C GLU A 200 -26.14 -29.05 8.19
N SER A 201 -27.01 -28.12 7.75
CA SER A 201 -26.60 -26.87 7.12
C SER A 201 -26.59 -25.69 8.08
N PHE A 202 -27.45 -25.65 9.10
CA PHE A 202 -27.55 -24.52 10.04
C PHE A 202 -27.60 -24.94 11.52
N GLY A 203 -27.48 -26.23 11.86
CA GLY A 203 -27.56 -26.72 13.24
C GLY A 203 -28.98 -26.88 13.78
N SER A 204 -30.00 -26.45 13.01
CA SER A 204 -31.41 -26.54 13.36
C SER A 204 -32.29 -26.71 12.11
N PRO A 205 -33.50 -27.28 12.24
CA PRO A 205 -34.44 -27.32 11.12
C PRO A 205 -34.91 -25.91 10.74
N GLY A 206 -35.15 -25.70 9.44
CA GLY A 206 -35.72 -24.45 8.93
C GLY A 206 -37.07 -24.11 9.58
N PRO A 207 -37.48 -22.82 9.56
CA PRO A 207 -38.61 -22.31 10.34
C PRO A 207 -39.89 -23.15 10.26
N ASP A 208 -40.28 -23.56 9.05
CA ASP A 208 -41.52 -24.32 8.79
C ASP A 208 -41.49 -25.75 9.34
N LYS A 209 -40.30 -26.28 9.64
CA LYS A 209 -40.06 -27.63 10.16
C LYS A 209 -39.80 -27.64 11.69
N ARG A 210 -39.88 -26.49 12.37
CA ARG A 210 -39.65 -26.38 13.82
C ARG A 210 -40.89 -26.82 14.61
N GLU A 211 -40.69 -27.61 15.65
CA GLU A 211 -41.75 -28.05 16.56
C GLU A 211 -42.08 -26.95 17.58
N LYS A 212 -43.36 -26.57 17.69
CA LYS A 212 -43.81 -25.57 18.65
C LYS A 212 -43.46 -25.99 20.09
N GLY A 213 -42.76 -25.12 20.82
CA GLY A 213 -42.36 -25.35 22.22
C GLY A 213 -41.05 -26.12 22.40
N LYS A 214 -40.45 -26.64 21.33
CA LYS A 214 -39.10 -27.22 21.35
C LYS A 214 -38.07 -26.11 21.19
N LYS A 215 -37.12 -26.05 22.13
CA LYS A 215 -35.94 -25.17 21.99
C LYS A 215 -34.91 -25.88 21.11
N TYR A 216 -34.43 -25.19 20.08
CA TYR A 216 -33.27 -25.61 19.30
C TYR A 216 -32.11 -24.70 19.64
N LYS A 217 -30.90 -25.26 19.69
CA LYS A 217 -29.71 -24.55 20.15
C LYS A 217 -29.25 -23.51 19.15
N ASP A 218 -29.03 -23.92 17.89
CA ASP A 218 -28.41 -23.10 16.85
C ASP A 218 -29.43 -22.73 15.78
N ILE A 219 -30.48 -22.02 16.21
CA ILE A 219 -31.52 -21.52 15.33
C ILE A 219 -30.97 -20.36 14.53
N TYR A 220 -30.88 -20.43 13.19
CA TYR A 220 -30.66 -19.21 12.40
C TYR A 220 -31.73 -18.17 12.75
N THR A 221 -31.28 -16.98 13.13
CA THR A 221 -32.13 -15.83 13.44
C THR A 221 -32.03 -14.80 12.32
N GLU A 222 -30.86 -14.17 12.14
CA GLU A 222 -30.67 -13.01 11.24
C GLU A 222 -29.19 -12.73 10.95
N GLY A 223 -28.88 -11.55 10.37
CA GLY A 223 -27.51 -11.04 10.21
C GLY A 223 -26.55 -11.93 9.41
N PRO A 224 -26.92 -12.43 8.21
CA PRO A 224 -26.00 -13.24 7.42
C PRO A 224 -24.76 -12.40 7.04
N TRP A 225 -23.58 -13.01 7.10
CA TRP A 225 -22.33 -12.42 6.62
C TRP A 225 -21.61 -13.41 5.72
N LEU A 226 -21.50 -13.08 4.44
CA LEU A 226 -20.85 -13.93 3.44
C LEU A 226 -19.42 -13.45 3.16
N HIS A 227 -18.45 -14.33 3.32
CA HIS A 227 -17.07 -14.09 2.88
C HIS A 227 -16.40 -15.36 2.34
N LYS A 228 -15.28 -15.18 1.65
CA LYS A 228 -14.48 -16.27 1.08
C LYS A 228 -13.05 -16.20 1.59
N ARG A 229 -12.48 -17.35 1.92
CA ARG A 229 -11.07 -17.49 2.31
C ARG A 229 -10.51 -18.83 1.86
N GLY A 230 -9.35 -18.80 1.19
CA GLY A 230 -8.65 -20.02 0.79
C GLY A 230 -9.44 -20.93 -0.16
N GLY A 231 -10.35 -20.36 -0.95
CA GLY A 231 -11.26 -21.11 -1.83
C GLY A 231 -12.57 -21.56 -1.18
N THR A 232 -12.72 -21.41 0.14
CA THR A 232 -13.91 -21.82 0.89
C THR A 232 -14.79 -20.62 1.23
N TYR A 233 -16.11 -20.80 1.13
CA TYR A 233 -17.11 -19.79 1.48
C TYR A 233 -17.60 -20.02 2.90
N TYR A 234 -17.82 -18.92 3.61
CA TYR A 234 -18.28 -18.89 4.99
C TYR A 234 -19.55 -18.04 5.04
N LEU A 235 -20.58 -18.56 5.69
CA LEU A 235 -21.79 -17.82 6.02
C LEU A 235 -21.91 -17.79 7.53
N SER A 236 -21.56 -16.67 8.14
CA SER A 236 -21.75 -16.41 9.57
C SER A 236 -23.11 -15.75 9.81
N TYR A 237 -23.71 -15.94 10.98
CA TYR A 237 -25.04 -15.42 11.27
C TYR A 237 -25.36 -15.40 12.77
N ALA A 238 -26.31 -14.54 13.15
CA ALA A 238 -26.93 -14.57 14.46
C ALA A 238 -27.76 -15.85 14.62
N ALA A 239 -27.59 -16.52 15.76
CA ALA A 239 -28.19 -17.80 16.05
C ALA A 239 -28.75 -17.87 17.49
N GLY A 240 -29.60 -18.87 17.74
CA GLY A 240 -30.12 -19.20 19.07
C GLY A 240 -31.50 -18.61 19.41
N GLY A 241 -32.05 -17.76 18.53
CA GLY A 241 -33.17 -16.89 18.88
C GLY A 241 -32.72 -15.83 19.89
N VAL A 242 -33.62 -15.33 20.74
CA VAL A 242 -33.27 -14.32 21.75
C VAL A 242 -33.05 -14.99 23.12
N PRO A 243 -31.89 -14.83 23.79
CA PRO A 243 -30.73 -14.05 23.36
C PRO A 243 -29.86 -14.76 22.31
N GLU A 244 -29.19 -13.97 21.47
CA GLU A 244 -28.43 -14.43 20.32
C GLU A 244 -26.95 -14.72 20.61
N HIS A 245 -26.39 -15.67 19.87
CA HIS A 245 -24.96 -15.95 19.74
C HIS A 245 -24.58 -15.98 18.25
N ILE A 246 -23.30 -16.04 17.88
CA ILE A 246 -22.90 -16.12 16.47
C ILE A 246 -22.48 -17.54 16.11
N ALA A 247 -23.06 -18.07 15.04
CA ALA A 247 -22.71 -19.36 14.46
C ALA A 247 -22.33 -19.21 12.98
N TYR A 248 -21.80 -20.27 12.37
CA TYR A 248 -21.43 -20.23 10.96
C TYR A 248 -21.51 -21.58 10.26
N SER A 249 -21.55 -21.47 8.93
CA SER A 249 -21.55 -22.59 8.01
C SER A 249 -20.54 -22.38 6.90
N MET A 250 -20.04 -23.48 6.32
CA MET A 250 -19.05 -23.46 5.24
C MET A 250 -19.56 -24.16 3.99
N SER A 251 -19.09 -23.74 2.83
CA SER A 251 -19.38 -24.37 1.53
C SER A 251 -18.23 -24.21 0.53
N ASP A 252 -18.20 -25.08 -0.48
CA ASP A 252 -17.29 -24.99 -1.62
C ASP A 252 -17.83 -24.05 -2.72
N THR A 253 -19.08 -23.58 -2.60
CA THR A 253 -19.68 -22.64 -3.56
C THR A 253 -20.34 -21.47 -2.83
N PRO A 254 -20.53 -20.31 -3.47
CA PRO A 254 -21.15 -19.14 -2.85
C PRO A 254 -22.64 -19.33 -2.58
N THR A 255 -23.26 -20.44 -3.00
CA THR A 255 -24.70 -20.71 -2.88
C THR A 255 -25.02 -21.99 -2.10
N GLY A 256 -24.02 -22.64 -1.52
CA GLY A 256 -24.17 -23.93 -0.86
C GLY A 256 -23.94 -25.15 -1.78
N PRO A 257 -24.25 -26.37 -1.32
CA PRO A 257 -24.87 -26.69 -0.03
C PRO A 257 -24.00 -26.26 1.14
N TRP A 258 -24.64 -25.70 2.17
CA TRP A 258 -23.99 -25.25 3.39
C TRP A 258 -23.84 -26.40 4.38
N LYS A 259 -22.74 -26.38 5.13
CA LYS A 259 -22.48 -27.30 6.24
C LYS A 259 -22.27 -26.52 7.52
N TYR A 260 -23.06 -26.80 8.55
CA TYR A 260 -22.94 -26.19 9.87
C TYR A 260 -21.61 -26.57 10.52
N MET A 261 -20.92 -25.57 11.09
CA MET A 261 -19.58 -25.75 11.65
C MET A 261 -19.47 -25.44 13.14
N GLY A 262 -20.50 -24.86 13.75
CA GLY A 262 -20.51 -24.54 15.18
C GLY A 262 -20.69 -23.05 15.47
N GLU A 263 -20.38 -22.68 16.70
CA GLU A 263 -20.40 -21.31 17.20
C GLU A 263 -19.05 -20.62 16.88
N ILE A 264 -19.11 -19.34 16.52
CA ILE A 264 -17.93 -18.44 16.53
C ILE A 264 -17.88 -17.74 17.88
N MET A 265 -18.99 -17.12 18.29
CA MET A 265 -19.12 -16.39 19.55
C MET A 265 -20.28 -17.00 20.35
N PRO A 266 -19.99 -17.81 21.38
CA PRO A 266 -21.01 -18.39 22.24
C PRO A 266 -21.83 -17.34 22.98
N LEU A 267 -22.98 -17.78 23.51
CA LEU A 267 -23.80 -16.94 24.38
C LEU A 267 -22.98 -16.51 25.61
N GLN A 268 -22.85 -15.20 25.80
CA GLN A 268 -22.08 -14.58 26.88
C GLN A 268 -22.68 -13.22 27.23
N ASP A 269 -22.27 -12.65 28.38
CA ASP A 269 -22.74 -11.34 28.79
C ASP A 269 -22.04 -10.22 28.00
N THR A 270 -22.73 -9.76 26.96
CA THR A 270 -22.38 -8.58 26.16
C THR A 270 -23.23 -7.37 26.54
N GLY A 271 -24.15 -7.46 27.50
CA GLY A 271 -25.15 -6.41 27.76
C GLY A 271 -26.19 -6.22 26.64
N SER A 272 -26.12 -6.98 25.55
CA SER A 272 -27.10 -7.00 24.45
C SER A 272 -27.76 -8.37 24.35
N PHE A 273 -29.05 -8.41 24.00
CA PHE A 273 -29.76 -9.67 23.73
C PHE A 273 -29.73 -10.06 22.24
N THR A 274 -29.38 -9.16 21.34
CA THR A 274 -29.08 -9.45 19.92
C THR A 274 -27.57 -9.47 19.67
N ASN A 275 -27.16 -10.04 18.54
CA ASN A 275 -25.77 -10.06 18.08
C ASN A 275 -25.71 -10.01 16.54
N HIS A 276 -24.85 -9.19 15.96
CA HIS A 276 -24.65 -9.09 14.52
C HIS A 276 -23.16 -9.11 14.23
N CYS A 277 -22.72 -9.87 13.22
CA CYS A 277 -21.29 -10.04 12.94
C CYS A 277 -20.83 -9.42 11.62
N GLY A 278 -19.55 -9.10 11.56
CA GLY A 278 -18.80 -8.77 10.36
C GLY A 278 -17.38 -9.31 10.44
N VAL A 279 -16.83 -9.81 9.33
CA VAL A 279 -15.49 -10.43 9.29
C VAL A 279 -14.67 -9.84 8.15
N THR A 280 -13.44 -9.42 8.45
CA THR A 280 -12.51 -8.95 7.43
C THR A 280 -11.06 -9.26 7.77
N ASP A 281 -10.21 -9.32 6.75
CA ASP A 281 -8.76 -9.39 6.89
C ASP A 281 -8.17 -8.00 6.61
N TYR A 282 -7.28 -7.52 7.49
CA TYR A 282 -6.63 -6.22 7.34
C TYR A 282 -5.20 -6.24 7.87
N LYS A 283 -4.26 -5.71 7.07
CA LYS A 283 -2.81 -5.65 7.38
C LYS A 283 -2.22 -6.98 7.92
N GLY A 284 -2.62 -8.10 7.32
CA GLY A 284 -2.12 -9.43 7.65
C GLY A 284 -2.79 -10.09 8.86
N ASN A 285 -3.83 -9.49 9.43
CA ASN A 285 -4.59 -10.02 10.57
C ASN A 285 -6.06 -10.23 10.21
N SER A 286 -6.75 -11.13 10.92
CA SER A 286 -8.18 -11.36 10.78
C SER A 286 -8.95 -10.76 11.96
N TYR A 287 -10.07 -10.09 11.67
CA TYR A 287 -10.88 -9.38 12.65
C TYR A 287 -12.34 -9.81 12.61
N PHE A 288 -12.92 -9.94 13.80
CA PHE A 288 -14.31 -10.28 14.03
C PHE A 288 -15.01 -9.12 14.73
N PHE A 289 -15.88 -8.44 14.00
CA PHE A 289 -16.70 -7.34 14.51
C PHE A 289 -18.04 -7.87 15.00
N TYR A 290 -18.52 -7.27 16.08
CA TYR A 290 -19.80 -7.59 16.70
C TYR A 290 -20.36 -6.37 17.44
N HIS A 291 -21.57 -6.44 18.00
CA HIS A 291 -22.09 -5.40 18.89
C HIS A 291 -22.32 -5.88 20.32
N THR A 292 -22.35 -4.93 21.24
CA THR A 292 -22.48 -5.11 22.70
C THR A 292 -23.34 -3.99 23.27
N GLY A 293 -23.99 -4.18 24.42
CA GLY A 293 -24.73 -3.15 25.15
C GLY A 293 -23.93 -2.54 26.31
N LYS A 294 -22.59 -2.64 26.30
CA LYS A 294 -21.71 -2.26 27.42
C LYS A 294 -21.38 -0.76 27.51
N LEU A 295 -21.68 0.04 26.49
CA LEU A 295 -21.47 1.49 26.58
C LEU A 295 -22.41 2.06 27.66
N PRO A 296 -21.99 3.04 28.50
CA PRO A 296 -22.83 3.59 29.55
C PRO A 296 -24.21 4.03 29.04
N GLY A 297 -25.28 3.64 29.75
CA GLY A 297 -26.66 3.90 29.34
C GLY A 297 -27.21 2.97 28.25
N GLY A 298 -26.36 2.11 27.67
CA GLY A 298 -26.70 1.16 26.61
C GLY A 298 -27.42 -0.10 27.11
N GLY A 299 -27.66 -1.01 26.17
CA GLY A 299 -28.36 -2.27 26.38
C GLY A 299 -28.71 -2.94 25.06
N GLY A 300 -29.77 -3.74 25.03
CA GLY A 300 -30.19 -4.43 23.79
C GLY A 300 -30.76 -3.53 22.68
N PHE A 301 -31.15 -2.29 23.01
CA PHE A 301 -31.59 -1.27 22.04
C PHE A 301 -30.63 -0.07 21.93
N GLY A 302 -29.59 -0.03 22.76
CA GLY A 302 -28.53 0.97 22.72
C GLY A 302 -27.21 0.24 22.62
N ARG A 303 -26.92 -0.28 21.43
CA ARG A 303 -25.78 -1.17 21.16
C ARG A 303 -24.53 -0.37 20.81
N SER A 304 -23.39 -1.03 20.78
CA SER A 304 -22.09 -0.41 20.47
C SER A 304 -21.19 -1.45 19.82
N VAL A 305 -20.53 -1.06 18.73
CA VAL A 305 -19.64 -1.95 17.97
C VAL A 305 -18.38 -2.24 18.76
N ALA A 306 -17.94 -3.50 18.71
CA ALA A 306 -16.71 -4.01 19.27
C ALA A 306 -16.00 -4.93 18.27
N VAL A 307 -14.72 -5.20 18.51
CA VAL A 307 -13.89 -5.99 17.61
C VAL A 307 -12.93 -6.90 18.38
N GLU A 308 -12.73 -8.11 17.87
CA GLU A 308 -11.71 -9.06 18.32
C GLU A 308 -10.78 -9.44 17.18
N GLN A 309 -9.50 -9.62 17.48
CA GLN A 309 -8.53 -10.21 16.56
C GLN A 309 -8.50 -11.73 16.75
N PHE A 310 -8.44 -12.48 15.66
CA PHE A 310 -8.35 -13.93 15.73
C PHE A 310 -7.43 -14.52 14.65
N SER A 311 -7.21 -15.84 14.74
CA SER A 311 -6.57 -16.62 13.70
C SER A 311 -7.42 -17.85 13.42
N TYR A 312 -7.67 -18.13 12.15
CA TYR A 312 -8.34 -19.36 11.74
C TYR A 312 -7.54 -20.59 12.19
N ASN A 313 -8.24 -21.66 12.53
CA ASN A 313 -7.64 -22.96 12.76
C ASN A 313 -6.96 -23.49 11.48
N PRO A 314 -6.03 -24.45 11.58
CA PRO A 314 -5.32 -24.98 10.41
C PRO A 314 -6.20 -25.58 9.31
N ASP A 315 -7.40 -26.05 9.65
CA ASP A 315 -8.40 -26.59 8.72
C ASP A 315 -9.33 -25.51 8.13
N GLY A 316 -9.07 -24.24 8.43
CA GLY A 316 -9.88 -23.10 8.01
C GLY A 316 -11.08 -22.81 8.90
N THR A 317 -11.33 -23.56 9.98
CA THR A 317 -12.46 -23.27 10.88
C THR A 317 -12.20 -22.04 11.77
N PHE A 318 -13.27 -21.42 12.26
CA PHE A 318 -13.16 -20.37 13.28
C PHE A 318 -12.77 -20.98 14.65
N PRO A 319 -11.91 -20.31 15.43
CA PRO A 319 -11.83 -20.57 16.86
C PRO A 319 -13.08 -20.02 17.58
N ILE A 320 -13.24 -20.37 18.85
CA ILE A 320 -14.18 -19.65 19.72
C ILE A 320 -13.61 -18.27 20.04
N ILE A 321 -14.41 -17.24 19.83
CA ILE A 321 -14.10 -15.82 20.06
C ILE A 321 -15.00 -15.32 21.20
N ASN A 322 -14.40 -14.75 22.25
CA ASN A 322 -15.12 -14.17 23.38
C ASN A 322 -15.00 -12.64 23.37
N ALA A 323 -16.01 -11.96 23.88
CA ALA A 323 -16.03 -10.50 23.93
C ALA A 323 -15.06 -10.00 25.00
N THR A 324 -14.17 -9.08 24.63
CA THR A 324 -13.19 -8.47 25.54
C THR A 324 -13.47 -6.98 25.75
N THR A 325 -12.90 -6.43 26.81
CA THR A 325 -12.84 -4.96 26.99
C THR A 325 -11.63 -4.36 26.29
N GLU A 326 -10.56 -5.15 26.17
CA GLU A 326 -9.25 -4.79 25.66
C GLU A 326 -9.27 -4.53 24.15
N GLY A 327 -10.06 -5.29 23.38
CA GLY A 327 -10.13 -5.17 21.93
C GLY A 327 -8.85 -5.65 21.24
N VAL A 328 -8.34 -4.86 20.31
CA VAL A 328 -7.27 -5.28 19.38
C VAL A 328 -5.93 -4.60 19.65
N SER A 329 -4.86 -5.22 19.19
CA SER A 329 -3.54 -4.59 19.17
C SER A 329 -3.42 -3.64 17.97
N PRO A 330 -2.65 -2.54 18.11
CA PRO A 330 -2.39 -1.63 17.00
C PRO A 330 -1.59 -2.30 15.88
N VAL A 331 -1.87 -1.89 14.65
CA VAL A 331 -1.16 -2.33 13.42
C VAL A 331 -0.49 -1.17 12.67
N GLY A 332 -0.21 -0.09 13.40
CA GLY A 332 0.47 1.11 12.90
C GLY A 332 0.55 2.19 13.98
N THR A 333 1.29 3.24 13.69
CA THR A 333 1.36 4.47 14.49
C THR A 333 0.61 5.61 13.80
N LEU A 334 0.22 6.61 14.58
CA LEU A 334 -0.40 7.84 14.10
C LEU A 334 0.65 8.96 14.11
N THR A 335 0.84 9.64 12.98
CA THR A 335 1.73 10.81 12.94
C THR A 335 1.00 12.07 13.44
N PRO A 336 1.54 12.80 14.43
CA PRO A 336 0.94 14.02 14.95
C PRO A 336 1.20 15.25 14.07
N TYR A 337 2.01 15.12 13.02
CA TYR A 337 2.53 16.24 12.22
C TYR A 337 1.69 16.59 10.99
N GLN A 338 0.52 15.96 10.84
CA GLN A 338 -0.50 16.31 9.86
C GLN A 338 -1.77 16.79 10.58
N ARG A 339 -2.75 17.33 9.83
CA ARG A 339 -4.08 17.58 10.40
C ARG A 339 -4.68 16.23 10.81
N VAL A 340 -5.06 16.10 12.06
CA VAL A 340 -5.79 14.97 12.61
C VAL A 340 -7.11 15.49 13.12
N GLU A 341 -8.21 14.94 12.62
CA GLU A 341 -9.55 15.32 13.07
C GLU A 341 -9.72 14.95 14.56
N ALA A 342 -10.40 15.80 15.32
CA ALA A 342 -10.59 15.59 16.76
C ALA A 342 -11.45 14.34 17.03
N GLU A 343 -12.34 14.01 16.10
CA GLU A 343 -13.14 12.80 16.05
C GLU A 343 -12.36 11.56 15.54
N THR A 344 -11.03 11.64 15.42
CA THR A 344 -10.14 10.47 15.34
C THR A 344 -9.77 10.01 16.74
N ILE A 345 -10.53 9.05 17.27
CA ILE A 345 -10.55 8.71 18.69
C ILE A 345 -10.26 7.21 18.87
N ALA A 346 -9.42 6.88 19.84
CA ALA A 346 -9.29 5.51 20.35
C ALA A 346 -10.20 5.24 21.54
N PHE A 347 -10.36 6.25 22.41
CA PHE A 347 -11.29 6.20 23.53
C PHE A 347 -11.73 7.61 23.92
N SER A 348 -12.98 7.77 24.35
CA SER A 348 -13.46 9.04 24.92
C SER A 348 -14.41 8.83 26.08
N GLU A 349 -14.49 9.82 26.97
CA GLU A 349 -15.44 9.85 28.07
C GLU A 349 -16.12 11.23 28.15
N GLY A 350 -17.45 11.24 28.22
CA GLY A 350 -18.26 12.43 28.44
C GLY A 350 -18.58 13.28 27.20
N VAL A 351 -17.93 13.03 26.06
CA VAL A 351 -18.11 13.82 24.83
C VAL A 351 -19.09 13.18 23.85
N LYS A 352 -19.56 13.98 22.89
CA LYS A 352 -20.36 13.57 21.73
C LYS A 352 -19.67 14.00 20.43
N SER A 353 -20.21 13.58 19.29
CA SER A 353 -19.79 14.01 17.96
C SER A 353 -20.99 14.60 17.21
N GLU A 354 -20.78 15.74 16.56
CA GLU A 354 -21.78 16.44 15.75
C GLU A 354 -21.24 16.72 14.35
N TRP A 355 -22.12 17.15 13.44
CA TRP A 355 -21.74 17.48 12.07
C TRP A 355 -22.46 18.72 11.55
N ASN A 356 -21.78 19.48 10.71
CA ASN A 356 -22.44 20.42 9.80
C ASN A 356 -21.72 20.48 8.44
N ALA A 357 -22.42 20.96 7.41
CA ALA A 357 -21.90 21.01 6.04
C ALA A 357 -20.66 21.89 5.84
N LYS A 358 -20.38 22.82 6.76
CA LYS A 358 -19.25 23.77 6.64
C LYS A 358 -17.97 23.21 7.26
N THR A 359 -18.08 22.56 8.41
CA THR A 359 -16.95 22.07 9.20
C THR A 359 -16.64 20.61 8.92
N GLY A 360 -17.67 19.79 8.67
CA GLY A 360 -17.55 18.34 8.78
C GLY A 360 -17.97 17.88 10.18
N VAL A 361 -17.43 16.74 10.61
CA VAL A 361 -17.65 16.21 11.96
C VAL A 361 -16.76 16.97 12.94
N TYR A 362 -17.19 17.09 14.18
CA TYR A 362 -16.39 17.66 15.27
C TYR A 362 -16.86 17.10 16.62
N VAL A 363 -15.99 17.18 17.63
CA VAL A 363 -16.31 16.78 19.00
C VAL A 363 -17.09 17.91 19.70
N SER A 364 -18.23 17.55 20.30
CA SER A 364 -19.12 18.43 21.05
C SER A 364 -19.46 17.83 22.42
N GLY A 365 -20.34 18.50 23.18
CA GLY A 365 -20.77 18.02 24.50
C GLY A 365 -19.66 18.04 25.54
N ILE A 366 -18.61 18.86 25.34
CA ILE A 366 -17.42 18.87 26.19
C ILE A 366 -17.70 19.59 27.52
N HIS A 367 -17.50 18.90 28.64
CA HIS A 367 -17.61 19.41 30.00
C HIS A 367 -16.29 19.29 30.79
N ASP A 368 -16.29 19.86 32.00
CA ASP A 368 -15.16 19.77 32.93
C ASP A 368 -14.90 18.31 33.37
N GLY A 369 -13.74 17.77 33.00
CA GLY A 369 -13.30 16.42 33.35
C GLY A 369 -13.33 15.43 32.18
N ASP A 370 -14.02 15.76 31.10
CA ASP A 370 -14.12 14.93 29.90
C ASP A 370 -12.77 14.84 29.17
N TYR A 371 -12.61 13.83 28.32
CA TYR A 371 -11.39 13.68 27.52
C TYR A 371 -11.61 12.84 26.27
N ILE A 372 -10.70 13.04 25.31
CA ILE A 372 -10.44 12.09 24.22
C ILE A 372 -9.01 11.56 24.32
N LYS A 373 -8.82 10.33 23.85
CA LYS A 373 -7.55 9.62 23.78
C LYS A 373 -7.27 9.20 22.35
N VAL A 374 -6.02 9.39 21.92
CA VAL A 374 -5.44 8.89 20.68
C VAL A 374 -4.28 7.97 21.04
N ARG A 375 -4.16 6.82 20.38
CA ARG A 375 -3.14 5.81 20.68
C ARG A 375 -2.01 5.81 19.68
N GLU A 376 -0.84 5.33 20.11
CA GLU A 376 0.33 5.09 19.25
C GLU A 376 0.76 6.33 18.44
N VAL A 377 0.74 7.50 19.06
CA VAL A 377 1.17 8.76 18.43
C VAL A 377 2.69 8.82 18.42
N ASP A 378 3.28 8.84 17.22
CA ASP A 378 4.73 8.80 17.03
C ASP A 378 5.31 10.21 16.88
N PHE A 379 5.98 10.69 17.93
CA PHE A 379 6.69 11.97 17.98
C PHE A 379 8.11 11.92 17.39
N GLU A 380 8.50 10.82 16.73
CA GLU A 380 9.82 10.66 16.14
C GLU A 380 10.95 10.91 17.17
N ASP A 381 12.17 11.18 16.71
CA ASP A 381 13.33 11.41 17.59
C ASP A 381 13.45 12.86 18.11
N LEU A 382 12.51 13.74 17.75
CA LEU A 382 12.57 15.16 18.05
C LEU A 382 11.26 15.67 18.58
N SER A 383 11.34 16.33 19.73
CA SER A 383 10.17 16.91 20.33
C SER A 383 9.48 17.89 19.39
N PRO A 384 8.15 17.81 19.23
CA PRO A 384 7.42 18.85 18.54
C PRO A 384 7.63 20.21 19.22
N LYS A 385 7.50 21.28 18.44
CA LYS A 385 7.65 22.66 18.93
C LYS A 385 6.36 23.17 19.57
N CYS A 386 5.25 23.08 18.85
CA CYS A 386 3.95 23.53 19.33
C CYS A 386 2.83 22.61 18.83
N LEU A 387 1.67 22.72 19.48
CA LEU A 387 0.42 22.10 19.08
C LEU A 387 -0.55 23.20 18.63
N CYS A 388 -1.17 23.01 17.46
CA CYS A 388 -2.25 23.83 16.95
C CYS A 388 -3.57 23.04 17.01
N VAL A 389 -4.66 23.69 17.42
CA VAL A 389 -6.01 23.10 17.45
C VAL A 389 -7.05 24.05 16.87
N SER A 390 -8.16 23.52 16.33
CA SER A 390 -9.34 24.27 15.91
C SER A 390 -10.49 24.08 16.89
N VAL A 391 -10.98 25.19 17.45
CA VAL A 391 -12.00 25.19 18.50
C VAL A 391 -13.05 26.29 18.30
N ALA A 392 -14.25 26.07 18.83
CA ALA A 392 -15.32 27.06 18.86
C ALA A 392 -16.00 27.10 20.25
N SER A 393 -16.34 28.28 20.76
CA SER A 393 -17.05 28.43 22.04
C SER A 393 -18.00 29.62 22.00
N ALA A 394 -19.28 29.36 22.26
CA ALA A 394 -20.27 30.42 22.50
C ALA A 394 -20.19 31.01 23.91
N LEU A 395 -19.55 30.32 24.86
CA LEU A 395 -19.41 30.74 26.25
C LEU A 395 -17.98 31.22 26.53
N ARG A 396 -17.53 31.12 27.78
CA ARG A 396 -16.20 31.60 28.20
C ARG A 396 -15.04 30.71 27.75
N GLY A 397 -15.34 29.59 27.09
CA GLY A 397 -14.40 28.53 26.79
C GLY A 397 -13.95 27.77 28.04
N GLY A 398 -12.78 27.15 27.92
CA GLY A 398 -12.17 26.28 28.92
C GLY A 398 -10.70 26.10 28.63
N TRP A 399 -10.15 24.96 29.01
CA TRP A 399 -8.74 24.62 28.83
C TRP A 399 -8.64 23.21 28.26
N ILE A 400 -7.63 23.00 27.42
CA ILE A 400 -7.22 21.68 26.93
C ILE A 400 -5.84 21.41 27.51
N GLU A 401 -5.76 20.39 28.35
CA GLU A 401 -4.50 19.81 28.81
C GLU A 401 -4.11 18.67 27.88
N ILE A 402 -2.86 18.65 27.41
CA ILE A 402 -2.35 17.62 26.52
C ILE A 402 -1.35 16.78 27.28
N ARG A 403 -1.71 15.51 27.50
CA ARG A 403 -0.99 14.59 28.38
C ARG A 403 -0.58 13.33 27.65
N THR A 404 0.56 12.75 27.99
CA THR A 404 0.97 11.45 27.45
C THR A 404 0.62 10.31 28.39
N ASP A 405 0.30 9.15 27.81
CA ASP A 405 0.19 7.81 28.42
C ASP A 405 -0.96 7.59 29.41
N SER A 406 -1.47 8.65 30.05
CA SER A 406 -2.69 8.61 30.87
C SER A 406 -3.30 9.99 31.09
N ILE A 407 -4.55 10.03 31.58
CA ILE A 407 -5.26 11.27 31.98
C ILE A 407 -4.49 12.04 33.07
N GLY A 408 -3.69 11.34 33.89
CA GLY A 408 -2.82 11.93 34.92
C GLY A 408 -1.34 11.99 34.53
N GLY A 409 -1.02 11.68 33.28
CA GLY A 409 0.35 11.56 32.78
C GLY A 409 1.04 12.90 32.56
N THR A 410 2.19 12.87 31.89
CA THR A 410 3.04 14.04 31.68
C THR A 410 2.28 15.10 30.88
N LEU A 411 2.07 16.29 31.47
CA LEU A 411 1.50 17.44 30.79
C LEU A 411 2.57 18.05 29.86
N ILE A 412 2.41 17.86 28.55
CA ILE A 412 3.37 18.34 27.54
C ILE A 412 3.00 19.72 26.98
N ALA A 413 1.71 20.03 26.92
CA ALA A 413 1.19 21.33 26.52
C ALA A 413 -0.15 21.61 27.21
N GLU A 414 -0.48 22.89 27.32
CA GLU A 414 -1.75 23.36 27.89
C GLU A 414 -2.18 24.61 27.14
N MET A 415 -3.46 24.71 26.81
CA MET A 415 -3.99 25.87 26.11
C MET A 415 -5.36 26.30 26.61
N ARG A 416 -5.56 27.63 26.66
CA ARG A 416 -6.83 28.22 27.01
C ARG A 416 -7.67 28.42 25.74
N VAL A 417 -8.86 27.84 25.73
CA VAL A 417 -9.89 28.09 24.73
C VAL A 417 -10.66 29.35 25.13
N PRO A 418 -10.66 30.42 24.32
CA PRO A 418 -11.41 31.64 24.62
C PRO A 418 -12.87 31.54 24.15
N HIS A 419 -13.65 32.57 24.45
CA HIS A 419 -14.89 32.84 23.71
C HIS A 419 -14.55 33.15 22.25
N THR A 420 -15.16 32.46 21.30
CA THR A 420 -14.84 32.60 19.87
C THR A 420 -15.95 33.31 19.08
N GLY A 421 -17.08 33.63 19.73
CA GLY A 421 -18.22 34.32 19.12
C GLY A 421 -19.43 33.42 18.87
N GLY A 422 -19.33 32.11 19.08
CA GLY A 422 -20.43 31.15 18.85
C GLY A 422 -19.94 29.71 18.74
N TRP A 423 -20.86 28.75 18.77
CA TRP A 423 -20.58 27.30 18.67
C TRP A 423 -20.02 26.86 17.32
N GLU A 424 -20.16 27.69 16.29
CA GLU A 424 -19.61 27.45 14.94
C GLU A 424 -18.63 28.55 14.48
N CYS A 425 -18.21 29.42 15.41
CA CYS A 425 -17.21 30.43 15.16
C CYS A 425 -15.82 29.85 15.44
N TRP A 426 -15.30 29.07 14.49
CA TRP A 426 -14.03 28.35 14.64
C TRP A 426 -12.83 29.30 14.62
N THR A 427 -11.89 29.05 15.53
CA THR A 427 -10.57 29.69 15.55
C THR A 427 -9.48 28.66 15.80
N SER A 428 -8.34 28.85 15.18
CA SER A 428 -7.13 28.11 15.53
C SER A 428 -6.40 28.78 16.68
N ILE A 429 -5.94 27.99 17.65
CA ILE A 429 -5.09 28.43 18.75
C ILE A 429 -3.87 27.51 18.86
N GLU A 430 -2.77 28.05 19.39
CA GLU A 430 -1.51 27.34 19.51
C GLU A 430 -0.97 27.40 20.94
N ALA A 431 -0.27 26.35 21.35
CA ALA A 431 0.54 26.33 22.57
C ALA A 431 1.87 25.61 22.33
N ASP A 432 2.92 26.14 22.94
CA ASP A 432 4.24 25.52 22.92
C ASP A 432 4.22 24.18 23.69
N VAL A 433 5.02 23.24 23.21
CA VAL A 433 5.31 22.00 23.92
C VAL A 433 6.39 22.33 24.94
N THR A 434 6.01 22.34 26.22
CA THR A 434 6.84 22.82 27.33
C THR A 434 7.66 21.72 27.98
N VAL A 435 7.25 20.46 27.81
CA VAL A 435 7.99 19.28 28.25
C VAL A 435 8.33 18.44 27.02
N PRO A 436 9.62 18.17 26.75
CA PRO A 436 10.03 17.38 25.60
C PRO A 436 9.36 16.01 25.57
N VAL A 437 8.91 15.59 24.40
CA VAL A 437 8.29 14.27 24.14
C VAL A 437 8.85 13.71 22.85
N THR A 438 9.26 12.44 22.83
CA THR A 438 9.85 11.76 21.66
C THR A 438 9.45 10.30 21.66
N GLY A 439 9.41 9.67 20.49
CA GLY A 439 8.96 8.29 20.32
C GLY A 439 7.44 8.17 20.41
N VAL A 440 6.97 6.95 20.65
CA VAL A 440 5.55 6.59 20.56
C VAL A 440 4.87 6.72 21.93
N HIS A 441 3.77 7.46 21.97
CA HIS A 441 2.97 7.71 23.17
C HIS A 441 1.47 7.69 22.86
N ASP A 442 0.66 7.30 23.85
CA ASP A 442 -0.77 7.64 23.81
C ASP A 442 -0.94 9.11 24.19
N VAL A 443 -1.80 9.85 23.49
CA VAL A 443 -2.05 11.28 23.73
C VAL A 443 -3.48 11.47 24.23
N TYR A 444 -3.61 12.19 25.35
CA TYR A 444 -4.88 12.55 25.97
C TYR A 444 -5.10 14.04 25.84
N PHE A 445 -6.28 14.42 25.35
CA PHE A 445 -6.80 15.78 25.40
C PHE A 445 -7.80 15.84 26.54
N VAL A 446 -7.40 16.41 27.68
CA VAL A 446 -8.22 16.48 28.90
C VAL A 446 -8.82 17.87 28.99
N PHE A 447 -10.15 17.93 29.09
CA PHE A 447 -10.88 19.19 29.06
C PHE A 447 -11.17 19.69 30.48
N LYS A 448 -10.86 20.96 30.74
CA LYS A 448 -11.05 21.60 32.06
C LYS A 448 -11.83 22.90 31.93
N GLY A 449 -12.69 23.18 32.91
CA GLY A 449 -13.44 24.43 32.88
C GLY A 449 -14.46 24.58 33.99
N ARG A 450 -15.50 25.37 33.71
CA ARG A 450 -16.58 25.60 34.67
C ARG A 450 -17.54 24.40 34.64
N LYS A 451 -17.82 23.82 35.80
CA LYS A 451 -18.82 22.75 35.94
C LYS A 451 -20.23 23.20 35.56
N GLY A 452 -20.98 22.30 34.93
CA GLY A 452 -22.40 22.45 34.62
C GLY A 452 -22.71 23.24 33.34
N CYS A 453 -21.72 23.55 32.51
CA CYS A 453 -21.93 24.06 31.16
C CYS A 453 -20.98 23.38 30.18
N GLU A 454 -21.43 23.26 28.93
CA GLU A 454 -20.57 22.91 27.81
C GLU A 454 -19.49 23.99 27.61
N LEU A 455 -18.26 23.57 27.35
CA LEU A 455 -17.09 24.43 27.34
C LEU A 455 -16.81 24.99 25.93
N PHE A 456 -16.65 24.11 24.96
CA PHE A 456 -16.28 24.42 23.57
C PHE A 456 -16.50 23.18 22.68
N HIS A 457 -16.47 23.36 21.36
CA HIS A 457 -16.34 22.30 20.37
C HIS A 457 -14.89 22.21 19.89
N PHE A 458 -14.48 21.04 19.40
CA PHE A 458 -13.12 20.73 18.97
C PHE A 458 -13.15 19.97 17.63
N ASP A 459 -12.47 20.52 16.61
CA ASP A 459 -12.58 20.09 15.20
C ASP A 459 -11.32 19.34 14.73
N TRP A 460 -10.12 19.90 14.91
CA TRP A 460 -8.88 19.19 14.55
C TRP A 460 -7.69 19.64 15.36
N TRP A 461 -6.62 18.85 15.35
CA TRP A 461 -5.34 19.17 15.96
C TRP A 461 -4.13 18.77 15.08
N LYS A 462 -2.98 19.40 15.33
CA LYS A 462 -1.71 19.15 14.63
C LYS A 462 -0.52 19.64 15.45
N PHE A 463 0.49 18.81 15.65
CA PHE A 463 1.79 19.25 16.14
C PHE A 463 2.67 19.78 15.01
N SER A 464 3.52 20.75 15.32
CA SER A 464 4.58 21.22 14.44
C SER A 464 5.91 20.57 14.82
N ARG A 465 6.69 20.15 13.82
CA ARG A 465 8.06 19.68 14.06
C ARG A 465 8.92 20.84 14.58
N GLN A 466 9.83 20.53 15.50
CA GLN A 466 10.97 21.39 15.74
C GLN A 466 11.90 21.30 14.51
N GLU A 467 12.26 22.43 13.91
CA GLU A 467 13.26 22.43 12.84
C GLU A 467 14.61 21.98 13.42
N MET A 468 15.18 20.92 12.84
CA MET A 468 16.56 20.53 13.13
C MET A 468 17.50 21.64 12.69
N THR A 469 18.49 21.94 13.51
CA THR A 469 19.61 22.76 13.07
C THR A 469 20.40 22.04 11.97
N GLU A 470 21.06 22.80 11.10
CA GLU A 470 21.90 22.23 10.05
C GLU A 470 22.97 21.28 10.62
N GLN A 471 23.49 21.58 11.82
CA GLN A 471 24.49 20.73 12.47
C GLN A 471 23.89 19.39 12.91
N GLU A 472 22.69 19.38 13.49
CA GLU A 472 22.01 18.13 13.88
C GLU A 472 21.69 17.25 12.67
N VAL A 473 21.27 17.86 11.54
CA VAL A 473 21.10 17.10 10.30
C VAL A 473 22.42 16.48 9.88
N LYS A 474 23.53 17.24 9.86
CA LYS A 474 24.84 16.72 9.48
C LYS A 474 25.35 15.61 10.38
N ASP A 475 25.06 15.70 11.68
CA ASP A 475 25.50 14.72 12.67
C ASP A 475 24.76 13.37 12.55
N ARG A 476 23.53 13.38 12.01
CA ARG A 476 22.66 12.19 11.86
C ARG A 476 22.57 11.67 10.43
N THR A 477 23.22 12.31 9.47
CA THR A 477 23.10 11.98 8.05
C THR A 477 24.44 11.96 7.34
N GLN A 478 24.53 11.19 6.26
CA GLN A 478 25.69 11.15 5.38
C GLN A 478 25.39 11.88 4.07
N ALA A 479 26.37 12.64 3.56
CA ALA A 479 26.26 13.25 2.23
C ALA A 479 26.09 12.15 1.16
N ALA A 480 25.16 12.36 0.24
CA ALA A 480 24.95 11.41 -0.84
C ALA A 480 26.21 11.31 -1.71
N SER A 481 26.54 10.08 -2.13
CA SER A 481 27.72 9.80 -2.96
C SER A 481 27.66 10.45 -4.36
N THR A 482 26.46 10.90 -4.76
CA THR A 482 26.20 11.59 -6.01
C THR A 482 26.37 13.11 -5.93
N ASN A 483 26.72 13.67 -4.76
CA ASN A 483 27.00 15.10 -4.63
C ASN A 483 28.26 15.48 -5.43
N ILE A 484 28.25 16.66 -6.03
CA ILE A 484 29.47 17.22 -6.61
C ILE A 484 30.46 17.60 -5.47
N PRO A 485 31.78 17.55 -5.69
CA PRO A 485 32.76 17.82 -4.65
C PRO A 485 32.57 19.19 -3.99
N GLY A 486 32.49 19.21 -2.65
CA GLY A 486 32.30 20.43 -1.85
C GLY A 486 30.84 20.76 -1.51
N TYR A 487 29.87 19.97 -1.98
CA TYR A 487 28.46 20.12 -1.62
C TYR A 487 28.02 19.04 -0.63
N GLU A 488 27.38 19.50 0.45
CA GLU A 488 26.99 18.65 1.58
C GLU A 488 25.57 18.07 1.45
N TYR A 489 24.80 18.45 0.42
CA TYR A 489 23.42 18.02 0.20
C TYR A 489 23.19 17.59 -1.26
N PRO A 490 22.27 16.65 -1.53
CA PRO A 490 21.43 15.93 -0.56
C PRO A 490 22.19 15.01 0.41
N ARG A 491 21.52 14.63 1.49
CA ARG A 491 22.02 13.72 2.54
C ARG A 491 21.02 12.59 2.79
N LEU A 492 21.50 11.49 3.37
CA LEU A 492 20.69 10.33 3.74
C LEU A 492 20.84 10.03 5.24
N ASP A 493 19.73 9.82 5.95
CA ASP A 493 19.73 9.25 7.30
C ASP A 493 19.78 7.72 7.30
N GLU A 494 19.83 7.12 8.50
CA GLU A 494 19.89 5.67 8.70
C GLU A 494 18.60 4.96 8.24
N GLU A 495 17.48 5.68 8.17
CA GLU A 495 16.20 5.20 7.65
C GLU A 495 16.05 5.38 6.13
N HIS A 496 17.13 5.77 5.43
CA HIS A 496 17.14 6.03 3.99
C HIS A 496 16.24 7.18 3.52
N CYS A 497 15.85 8.09 4.40
CA CYS A 497 15.18 9.31 4.00
C CYS A 497 16.21 10.32 3.46
N ALA A 498 15.88 10.96 2.35
CA ALA A 498 16.71 11.99 1.76
C ALA A 498 16.38 13.36 2.34
N HIS A 499 17.41 14.05 2.82
CA HIS A 499 17.36 15.43 3.27
C HIS A 499 17.90 16.32 2.17
N PHE A 500 17.08 17.25 1.69
CA PHE A 500 17.45 18.25 0.70
C PHE A 500 17.56 19.61 1.36
N ARG A 501 18.56 20.39 0.96
CA ARG A 501 18.74 21.79 1.36
C ARG A 501 19.18 22.62 0.16
N PHE A 502 18.49 23.73 -0.09
CA PHE A 502 18.76 24.57 -1.27
C PHE A 502 18.60 26.06 -0.96
N TYR A 503 19.56 26.89 -1.35
CA TYR A 503 19.50 28.34 -1.15
C TYR A 503 18.74 29.01 -2.30
N ALA A 504 17.55 29.55 -2.03
CA ALA A 504 16.74 30.25 -3.02
C ALA A 504 15.89 31.35 -2.35
N PRO A 505 16.51 32.46 -1.89
CA PRO A 505 15.85 33.47 -1.06
C PRO A 505 14.72 34.23 -1.79
N GLN A 506 14.67 34.17 -3.13
CA GLN A 506 13.64 34.84 -3.94
C GLN A 506 12.56 33.89 -4.48
N ALA A 507 12.74 32.57 -4.33
CA ALA A 507 11.71 31.62 -4.74
C ALA A 507 10.43 31.82 -3.91
N GLY A 508 9.27 31.66 -4.55
CA GLY A 508 7.96 31.67 -3.89
C GLY A 508 7.53 30.29 -3.41
N ARG A 509 7.89 29.25 -4.16
CA ARG A 509 7.69 27.84 -3.83
C ARG A 509 8.84 27.00 -4.37
N LEU A 510 9.35 26.09 -3.56
CA LEU A 510 10.33 25.10 -3.98
C LEU A 510 9.83 23.70 -3.59
N GLN A 511 9.99 22.74 -4.49
CA GLN A 511 9.70 21.33 -4.22
C GLN A 511 10.85 20.44 -4.69
N VAL A 512 10.93 19.24 -4.12
CA VAL A 512 11.72 18.14 -4.66
C VAL A 512 10.78 17.10 -5.24
N ASP A 513 11.00 16.69 -6.48
CA ASP A 513 10.32 15.56 -7.12
C ASP A 513 11.29 14.38 -7.14
N CYS A 514 11.08 13.41 -6.25
CA CYS A 514 11.89 12.21 -6.12
C CYS A 514 10.99 10.99 -6.34
N CYS A 515 11.33 10.13 -7.30
CA CYS A 515 10.53 8.95 -7.67
C CYS A 515 9.07 9.28 -8.04
N GLY A 516 8.80 10.47 -8.59
CA GLY A 516 7.45 10.93 -8.95
C GLY A 516 6.62 11.48 -7.79
N LYS A 517 7.12 11.40 -6.54
CA LYS A 517 6.51 12.05 -5.38
C LYS A 517 7.11 13.43 -5.18
N LYS A 518 6.24 14.43 -5.08
CA LYS A 518 6.61 15.84 -4.86
C LYS A 518 6.55 16.18 -3.38
N TYR A 519 7.63 16.73 -2.87
CA TYR A 519 7.79 17.17 -1.50
C TYR A 519 7.92 18.69 -1.47
N ASP A 520 6.95 19.38 -0.86
CA ASP A 520 7.04 20.82 -0.63
C ASP A 520 8.15 21.13 0.38
N MET A 521 9.05 22.04 0.01
CA MET A 521 10.14 22.46 0.88
C MET A 521 9.73 23.63 1.77
N GLN A 522 10.32 23.71 2.96
CA GLN A 522 10.09 24.80 3.92
C GLN A 522 11.23 25.80 3.84
N LYS A 523 10.90 27.10 3.74
CA LYS A 523 11.87 28.20 3.66
C LYS A 523 12.16 28.78 5.04
N ASP A 524 13.42 28.80 5.45
CA ASP A 524 13.87 29.46 6.66
C ASP A 524 14.07 30.98 6.46
N ALA A 525 14.29 31.69 7.57
CA ALA A 525 14.46 33.15 7.57
C ALA A 525 15.71 33.62 6.80
N ASP A 526 16.72 32.76 6.66
CA ASP A 526 17.95 33.05 5.93
C ASP A 526 17.81 32.78 4.42
N GLY A 527 16.68 32.19 3.99
CA GLY A 527 16.34 31.97 2.59
C GLY A 527 16.76 30.61 2.04
N PHE A 528 17.12 29.66 2.91
CA PHE A 528 17.29 28.27 2.53
C PHE A 528 15.97 27.51 2.62
N TRP A 529 15.85 26.53 1.75
CA TRP A 529 14.72 25.62 1.67
C TRP A 529 15.16 24.24 2.11
N THR A 530 14.39 23.57 2.96
CA THR A 530 14.69 22.21 3.42
C THR A 530 13.48 21.28 3.27
N VAL A 531 13.75 20.00 3.04
CA VAL A 531 12.73 18.95 3.12
C VAL A 531 13.37 17.59 3.41
N LYS A 532 12.64 16.73 4.13
CA LYS A 532 12.94 15.31 4.33
C LYS A 532 11.93 14.49 3.52
N THR A 533 12.39 13.51 2.77
CA THR A 533 11.51 12.55 2.07
C THR A 533 11.01 11.47 3.04
N ASP A 534 10.06 10.65 2.61
CA ASP A 534 9.88 9.33 3.25
C ASP A 534 11.10 8.44 2.95
N PRO A 535 11.24 7.27 3.62
CA PRO A 535 12.29 6.30 3.29
C PRO A 535 12.31 5.96 1.80
N LEU A 536 13.48 6.15 1.18
CA LEU A 536 13.71 5.74 -0.20
C LEU A 536 14.14 4.27 -0.23
N VAL A 537 13.73 3.58 -1.28
CA VAL A 537 14.19 2.21 -1.55
C VAL A 537 15.71 2.24 -1.78
N VAL A 538 16.42 1.15 -1.48
CA VAL A 538 17.84 1.07 -1.81
C VAL A 538 18.06 1.14 -3.33
N GLY A 539 19.12 1.82 -3.76
CA GLY A 539 19.47 1.97 -5.17
C GLY A 539 19.55 3.41 -5.64
N PHE A 540 19.51 3.57 -6.96
CA PHE A 540 19.62 4.86 -7.63
C PHE A 540 18.26 5.39 -8.04
N HIS A 541 17.99 6.64 -7.70
CA HIS A 541 16.76 7.36 -8.02
C HIS A 541 17.04 8.66 -8.74
N TYR A 542 16.29 8.91 -9.82
CA TYR A 542 16.26 10.23 -10.45
C TYR A 542 15.43 11.19 -9.60
N TYR A 543 15.89 12.43 -9.47
CA TYR A 543 15.12 13.50 -8.83
C TYR A 543 15.30 14.85 -9.52
N PHE A 544 14.39 15.78 -9.20
CA PHE A 544 14.38 17.14 -9.74
C PHE A 544 14.01 18.16 -8.67
N LEU A 545 14.53 19.38 -8.80
CA LEU A 545 14.00 20.53 -8.08
C LEU A 545 12.91 21.19 -8.92
N ILE A 546 11.84 21.66 -8.28
CA ILE A 546 10.76 22.42 -8.92
C ILE A 546 10.69 23.79 -8.25
N ALA A 547 11.30 24.80 -8.88
CA ALA A 547 11.31 26.18 -8.39
C ALA A 547 10.25 27.01 -9.13
N ASP A 548 9.23 27.47 -8.42
CA ASP A 548 8.13 28.27 -8.97
C ASP A 548 7.49 27.65 -10.24
N GLY A 549 7.36 26.32 -10.22
CA GLY A 549 6.80 25.52 -11.32
C GLY A 549 7.81 25.11 -12.40
N VAL A 550 9.05 25.59 -12.35
CA VAL A 550 10.13 25.22 -13.30
C VAL A 550 10.92 24.04 -12.74
N GLN A 551 10.95 22.94 -13.50
CA GLN A 551 11.70 21.75 -13.12
C GLN A 551 13.16 21.84 -13.62
N VAL A 552 14.12 21.69 -12.71
CA VAL A 552 15.56 21.80 -12.96
C VAL A 552 16.33 20.66 -12.30
N ALA A 553 17.52 20.37 -12.81
CA ALA A 553 18.49 19.54 -12.09
C ALA A 553 19.04 20.33 -10.89
N ASP A 554 19.22 19.65 -9.77
CA ASP A 554 19.91 20.17 -8.59
C ASP A 554 21.38 20.43 -8.93
N PRO A 555 21.86 21.68 -8.83
CA PRO A 555 23.26 22.02 -9.11
C PRO A 555 24.25 21.44 -8.09
N SER A 556 23.77 20.86 -6.98
CA SER A 556 24.58 20.24 -5.93
C SER A 556 24.86 18.76 -6.18
N SER A 557 24.25 18.17 -7.22
CA SER A 557 24.36 16.75 -7.57
C SER A 557 24.98 16.57 -8.95
N TYR A 558 25.74 15.48 -9.14
CA TYR A 558 26.11 15.04 -10.47
C TYR A 558 24.85 14.77 -11.31
N THR A 559 24.94 15.08 -12.60
CA THR A 559 23.83 14.86 -13.52
C THR A 559 24.00 13.57 -14.30
N PHE A 560 22.89 12.84 -14.44
CA PHE A 560 22.78 11.58 -15.16
C PHE A 560 21.79 11.75 -16.30
N PHE A 561 22.10 11.24 -17.49
CA PHE A 561 21.13 11.29 -18.58
C PHE A 561 20.04 10.24 -18.35
N GLY A 562 18.79 10.68 -18.25
CA GLY A 562 17.62 9.87 -17.96
C GLY A 562 16.34 10.72 -18.01
N CYS A 563 15.17 10.10 -18.08
CA CYS A 563 13.91 10.84 -18.23
C CYS A 563 13.91 11.84 -19.42
N CYS A 564 14.63 11.50 -20.48
CA CYS A 564 14.84 12.29 -21.70
C CYS A 564 15.66 13.60 -21.52
N ARG A 565 16.44 13.74 -20.43
CA ARG A 565 17.24 14.95 -20.14
C ARG A 565 18.41 14.66 -19.19
N MET A 566 19.21 15.67 -18.87
CA MET A 566 20.10 15.60 -17.70
C MET A 566 19.26 15.78 -16.44
N ALA A 567 19.28 14.79 -15.57
CA ALA A 567 18.56 14.73 -14.30
C ALA A 567 19.55 14.60 -13.14
N SER A 568 19.17 15.06 -11.95
CA SER A 568 19.94 14.75 -10.75
C SER A 568 19.66 13.31 -10.31
N GLY A 569 20.62 12.74 -9.60
CA GLY A 569 20.53 11.37 -9.08
C GLY A 569 20.89 11.32 -7.61
N ILE A 570 20.20 10.48 -6.85
CA ILE A 570 20.56 10.14 -5.49
C ILE A 570 20.76 8.63 -5.38
N GLU A 571 21.86 8.20 -4.76
CA GLU A 571 22.17 6.80 -4.51
C GLU A 571 21.95 6.50 -3.03
N VAL A 572 20.92 5.70 -2.75
CA VAL A 572 20.71 5.05 -1.45
C VAL A 572 21.54 3.76 -1.46
N PRO A 573 22.60 3.66 -0.64
CA PRO A 573 23.55 2.56 -0.76
C PRO A 573 22.90 1.23 -0.35
N GLU A 574 23.11 0.17 -1.16
CA GLU A 574 22.95 -1.21 -0.66
C GLU A 574 23.93 -1.46 0.52
N GLY A 575 23.70 -2.46 1.36
CA GLY A 575 24.69 -2.90 2.34
C GLY A 575 25.92 -3.56 1.68
N VAL A 576 26.55 -4.49 2.39
CA VAL A 576 27.70 -5.27 1.87
C VAL A 576 27.35 -6.04 0.61
N GLU A 577 26.08 -6.39 0.42
CA GLU A 577 25.56 -7.02 -0.79
C GLU A 577 25.75 -6.17 -2.04
N GLY A 578 25.95 -4.86 -1.91
CA GLY A 578 26.24 -3.95 -3.04
C GLY A 578 27.68 -3.97 -3.53
N ASP A 579 28.58 -4.73 -2.90
CA ASP A 579 30.00 -4.74 -3.25
C ASP A 579 30.27 -5.23 -4.68
N TYR A 580 29.33 -5.96 -5.30
CA TYR A 580 29.47 -6.39 -6.68
C TYR A 580 29.51 -5.23 -7.68
N TYR A 581 28.88 -4.09 -7.40
CA TYR A 581 28.85 -2.93 -8.32
C TYR A 581 29.69 -1.74 -7.83
N ARG A 582 30.30 -1.83 -6.65
CA ARG A 582 31.23 -0.81 -6.14
C ARG A 582 32.66 -1.10 -6.56
N PRO A 583 33.51 -0.08 -6.75
CA PRO A 583 34.94 -0.27 -6.92
C PRO A 583 35.55 -0.99 -5.71
N GLN A 584 36.28 -2.08 -5.95
CA GLN A 584 36.91 -2.88 -4.89
C GLN A 584 38.43 -2.66 -4.89
N GLN A 585 39.01 -2.54 -3.69
CA GLN A 585 40.45 -2.36 -3.55
C GLN A 585 41.21 -3.60 -4.08
N GLY A 586 42.21 -3.38 -4.93
CA GLY A 586 43.04 -4.45 -5.49
C GLY A 586 42.44 -5.18 -6.70
N VAL A 587 41.25 -4.80 -7.16
CA VAL A 587 40.66 -5.33 -8.40
C VAL A 587 41.25 -4.60 -9.62
N PRO A 588 41.80 -5.32 -10.62
CA PRO A 588 42.25 -4.69 -11.87
C PRO A 588 41.09 -4.05 -12.64
N HIS A 589 41.27 -2.81 -13.07
CA HIS A 589 40.21 -2.04 -13.73
C HIS A 589 40.29 -2.07 -15.26
N GLY A 590 39.15 -2.34 -15.89
CA GLY A 590 38.94 -2.14 -17.32
C GLY A 590 38.83 -0.65 -17.67
N GLN A 591 38.57 -0.38 -18.95
CA GLN A 591 38.43 0.98 -19.47
C GLN A 591 37.13 1.12 -20.25
N VAL A 592 36.36 2.17 -19.97
CA VAL A 592 35.21 2.58 -20.79
C VAL A 592 35.66 3.68 -21.74
N ARG A 593 35.55 3.42 -23.05
CA ARG A 593 36.01 4.32 -24.12
C ARG A 593 34.83 4.91 -24.88
N SER A 594 34.81 6.23 -25.01
CA SER A 594 33.92 6.93 -25.93
C SER A 594 34.45 6.78 -27.36
N CYS A 595 33.64 6.17 -28.23
CA CYS A 595 33.98 5.89 -29.62
C CYS A 595 32.98 6.57 -30.55
N THR A 596 33.48 7.36 -31.52
CA THR A 596 32.65 8.00 -32.55
C THR A 596 32.73 7.20 -33.85
N TYR A 597 31.60 6.94 -34.49
CA TYR A 597 31.53 6.28 -35.78
C TYR A 597 30.46 6.90 -36.67
N TYR A 598 30.60 6.77 -37.99
CA TYR A 598 29.57 7.18 -38.94
C TYR A 598 28.62 6.00 -39.20
N SER A 599 27.32 6.20 -39.02
CA SER A 599 26.30 5.20 -39.35
C SER A 599 25.81 5.43 -40.77
N GLU A 600 26.03 4.46 -41.65
CA GLU A 600 25.50 4.52 -43.02
C GLU A 600 23.98 4.31 -43.04
N ALA A 601 23.43 3.54 -42.10
CA ALA A 601 21.99 3.35 -41.96
C ALA A 601 21.25 4.65 -41.60
N LYS A 602 21.93 5.57 -40.89
CA LYS A 602 21.37 6.85 -40.43
C LYS A 602 21.88 8.09 -41.14
N LYS A 603 23.00 7.98 -41.84
CA LYS A 603 23.72 9.09 -42.48
C LYS A 603 24.18 10.17 -41.51
N GLU A 604 24.58 9.76 -40.30
CA GLU A 604 25.03 10.67 -39.22
C GLU A 604 26.20 10.08 -38.43
N PHE A 605 26.95 10.94 -37.73
CA PHE A 605 27.90 10.49 -36.72
C PHE A 605 27.17 10.11 -35.43
N ARG A 606 27.55 8.98 -34.86
CA ARG A 606 27.03 8.41 -33.62
C ARG A 606 28.16 8.18 -32.64
N ARG A 607 27.79 8.01 -31.37
CA ARG A 607 28.72 7.73 -30.26
C ARG A 607 28.26 6.46 -29.54
N CYS A 608 29.21 5.59 -29.25
CA CYS A 608 29.02 4.45 -28.36
C CYS A 608 30.08 4.45 -27.26
N MET A 609 29.77 3.81 -26.14
CA MET A 609 30.72 3.50 -25.07
C MET A 609 31.18 2.04 -25.19
N VAL A 610 32.48 1.79 -25.08
CA VAL A 610 33.06 0.44 -25.17
C VAL A 610 33.89 0.16 -23.94
N TYR A 611 33.46 -0.80 -23.12
CA TYR A 611 34.27 -1.38 -22.06
C TYR A 611 35.24 -2.42 -22.62
N THR A 612 36.51 -2.30 -22.27
CA THR A 612 37.54 -3.33 -22.49
C THR A 612 38.05 -3.84 -21.14
N PRO A 613 38.21 -5.17 -20.95
CA PRO A 613 38.66 -5.72 -19.67
C PRO A 613 40.09 -5.29 -19.34
N ALA A 614 40.46 -5.28 -18.06
CA ALA A 614 41.76 -4.79 -17.58
C ALA A 614 42.97 -5.37 -18.33
N GLU A 615 42.88 -6.65 -18.72
CA GLU A 615 43.94 -7.34 -19.44
C GLU A 615 44.03 -6.99 -20.94
N TYR A 616 43.10 -6.23 -21.50
CA TYR A 616 43.00 -5.99 -22.94
C TYR A 616 44.29 -5.41 -23.53
N GLU A 617 44.88 -4.39 -22.91
CA GLU A 617 46.11 -3.76 -23.43
C GLU A 617 47.37 -4.60 -23.24
N THR A 618 47.36 -5.55 -22.29
CA THR A 618 48.54 -6.39 -22.00
C THR A 618 48.51 -7.73 -22.74
N LYS A 619 47.32 -8.29 -23.00
CA LYS A 619 47.14 -9.56 -23.72
C LYS A 619 46.94 -9.32 -25.22
N VAL A 620 47.95 -8.77 -25.87
CA VAL A 620 47.81 -8.18 -27.22
C VAL A 620 47.37 -9.11 -28.35
N LYS A 621 47.49 -10.43 -28.17
CA LYS A 621 47.05 -11.45 -29.14
C LYS A 621 45.68 -12.05 -28.84
N LYS A 622 45.11 -11.79 -27.65
CA LYS A 622 43.84 -12.37 -27.23
C LYS A 622 42.69 -11.64 -27.93
N ARG A 623 41.72 -12.44 -28.40
CA ARG A 623 40.42 -11.95 -28.86
C ARG A 623 39.37 -12.20 -27.78
N TYR A 624 38.33 -11.39 -27.79
CA TYR A 624 37.33 -11.31 -26.73
C TYR A 624 35.92 -11.47 -27.30
N PRO A 625 35.01 -12.16 -26.60
CA PRO A 625 33.59 -12.10 -26.94
C PRO A 625 33.01 -10.71 -26.62
N VAL A 626 31.83 -10.41 -27.14
CA VAL A 626 31.20 -9.09 -27.04
C VAL A 626 29.76 -9.19 -26.55
N LEU A 627 29.44 -8.44 -25.49
CA LEU A 627 28.10 -8.15 -25.05
C LEU A 627 27.67 -6.76 -25.56
N TYR A 628 26.58 -6.70 -26.32
CA TYR A 628 25.93 -5.45 -26.68
C TYR A 628 24.82 -5.15 -25.67
N LEU A 629 24.90 -4.03 -24.96
CA LEU A 629 24.08 -3.75 -23.78
C LEU A 629 23.30 -2.43 -23.94
N GLN A 630 21.98 -2.51 -24.04
CA GLN A 630 21.10 -1.39 -24.38
C GLN A 630 20.39 -0.77 -23.17
N HIS A 631 20.26 0.55 -23.20
CA HIS A 631 19.55 1.36 -22.19
C HIS A 631 18.03 1.41 -22.45
N GLY A 632 17.28 2.00 -21.52
CA GLY A 632 15.82 2.16 -21.59
C GLY A 632 15.36 3.42 -22.33
N MET A 633 14.04 3.62 -22.39
CA MET A 633 13.48 4.84 -22.97
C MET A 633 13.86 6.08 -22.15
N GLY A 634 14.25 7.15 -22.83
CA GLY A 634 14.64 8.42 -22.21
C GLY A 634 16.07 8.44 -21.66
N GLU A 635 16.86 7.42 -21.96
CA GLU A 635 18.27 7.30 -21.54
C GLU A 635 19.20 7.38 -22.77
N ASP A 636 20.51 7.19 -22.55
CA ASP A 636 21.50 7.17 -23.63
C ASP A 636 22.66 6.18 -23.38
N GLU A 637 23.65 6.17 -24.28
CA GLU A 637 24.80 5.26 -24.24
C GLU A 637 25.67 5.35 -22.99
N THR A 638 25.47 6.38 -22.14
CA THR A 638 26.23 6.58 -20.91
C THR A 638 25.63 5.85 -19.71
N GLY A 639 24.33 5.53 -19.74
CA GLY A 639 23.57 5.10 -18.56
C GLY A 639 24.17 3.88 -17.87
N TRP A 640 24.50 2.83 -18.63
CA TRP A 640 25.09 1.61 -18.08
C TRP A 640 26.45 1.84 -17.41
N SER A 641 27.27 2.76 -17.91
CA SER A 641 28.58 3.08 -17.31
C SER A 641 28.52 4.07 -16.15
N ALA A 642 27.52 4.94 -16.14
CA ALA A 642 27.29 5.90 -15.07
C ALA A 642 26.41 5.25 -13.99
N GLN A 643 25.11 5.53 -13.99
CA GLN A 643 24.18 5.03 -12.98
C GLN A 643 23.95 3.50 -13.03
N GLY A 644 24.36 2.81 -14.09
CA GLY A 644 24.37 1.34 -14.15
C GLY A 644 25.61 0.66 -13.57
N CYS A 645 26.65 1.42 -13.23
CA CYS A 645 27.91 0.92 -12.63
C CYS A 645 28.54 -0.31 -13.33
N MET A 646 28.27 -0.48 -14.63
CA MET A 646 28.59 -1.72 -15.36
C MET A 646 30.08 -2.04 -15.31
N GLN A 647 30.97 -1.05 -15.44
CA GLN A 647 32.41 -1.33 -15.42
C GLN A 647 32.86 -2.02 -14.12
N HIS A 648 32.28 -1.62 -12.98
CA HIS A 648 32.65 -2.17 -11.68
C HIS A 648 32.10 -3.60 -11.52
N ILE A 649 30.87 -3.83 -11.98
CA ILE A 649 30.27 -5.17 -12.05
C ILE A 649 31.15 -6.12 -12.87
N MET A 650 31.58 -5.66 -14.06
CA MET A 650 32.44 -6.45 -14.94
C MET A 650 33.83 -6.69 -14.33
N ASP A 651 34.48 -5.64 -13.82
CA ASP A 651 35.81 -5.74 -13.20
C ASP A 651 35.81 -6.74 -12.04
N ASN A 652 34.85 -6.61 -11.13
CA ASN A 652 34.74 -7.46 -9.94
C ASN A 652 34.50 -8.94 -10.33
N LEU A 653 33.56 -9.19 -11.25
CA LEU A 653 33.23 -10.55 -11.69
C LEU A 653 34.35 -11.21 -12.53
N ILE A 654 35.07 -10.42 -13.34
CA ILE A 654 36.22 -10.91 -14.10
C ILE A 654 37.38 -11.22 -13.16
N ALA A 655 37.68 -10.32 -12.21
CA ALA A 655 38.77 -10.52 -11.25
C ALA A 655 38.51 -11.72 -10.33
N SER A 656 37.25 -11.97 -9.95
CA SER A 656 36.87 -13.15 -9.17
C SER A 656 36.76 -14.44 -10.00
N GLY A 657 37.00 -14.39 -11.32
CA GLY A 657 36.90 -15.54 -12.21
C GLY A 657 35.47 -16.06 -12.47
N GLN A 658 34.44 -15.30 -12.10
CA GLN A 658 33.04 -15.69 -12.28
C GLN A 658 32.54 -15.40 -13.70
N CYS A 659 33.13 -14.40 -14.36
CA CYS A 659 32.81 -13.95 -15.71
C CYS A 659 34.05 -14.04 -16.60
N VAL A 660 33.88 -14.45 -17.87
CA VAL A 660 35.00 -14.41 -18.82
C VAL A 660 35.33 -12.96 -19.18
N PRO A 661 36.61 -12.60 -19.39
CA PRO A 661 36.94 -11.29 -19.95
C PRO A 661 36.23 -11.09 -21.30
N MET A 662 35.45 -10.02 -21.43
CA MET A 662 34.66 -9.69 -22.61
C MET A 662 34.60 -8.17 -22.83
N LEU A 663 34.27 -7.74 -24.05
CA LEU A 663 33.90 -6.36 -24.31
C LEU A 663 32.42 -6.14 -23.99
N VAL A 664 32.08 -4.94 -23.51
CA VAL A 664 30.68 -4.49 -23.39
C VAL A 664 30.51 -3.22 -24.22
N VAL A 665 29.58 -3.24 -25.17
CA VAL A 665 29.31 -2.12 -26.10
C VAL A 665 27.93 -1.55 -25.80
N MET A 666 27.87 -0.25 -25.51
CA MET A 666 26.64 0.49 -25.20
C MET A 666 26.49 1.59 -26.25
N ASP A 667 25.40 1.59 -27.02
CA ASP A 667 25.08 2.63 -28.00
C ASP A 667 23.76 3.31 -27.59
N SER A 668 23.39 4.39 -28.27
CA SER A 668 22.10 5.01 -28.07
C SER A 668 21.03 4.25 -28.86
N GLY A 669 20.01 3.72 -28.21
CA GLY A 669 18.93 2.96 -28.86
C GLY A 669 17.99 3.78 -29.76
N ASP A 670 18.31 5.02 -30.13
CA ASP A 670 17.39 5.97 -30.78
C ASP A 670 16.11 6.25 -29.98
N VAL A 671 16.18 6.10 -28.66
CA VAL A 671 15.05 6.28 -27.72
C VAL A 671 15.35 7.30 -26.63
N LYS A 672 16.23 8.26 -26.93
CA LYS A 672 16.66 9.34 -26.03
C LYS A 672 15.62 10.47 -25.90
N ALA A 673 14.91 10.75 -26.99
CA ALA A 673 13.91 11.82 -27.05
C ALA A 673 12.55 11.34 -26.51
N PRO A 674 11.70 12.21 -25.94
CA PRO A 674 10.37 11.78 -25.48
C PRO A 674 9.55 11.15 -26.62
N PHE A 675 8.84 10.05 -26.31
CA PHE A 675 7.85 9.50 -27.24
C PHE A 675 6.64 10.43 -27.30
N ILE A 676 6.49 11.12 -28.43
CA ILE A 676 5.36 12.01 -28.71
C ILE A 676 4.68 11.50 -29.99
N PRO A 677 3.50 10.86 -29.90
CA PRO A 677 2.81 10.36 -31.08
C PRO A 677 2.36 11.54 -31.96
N ARG A 678 2.51 11.41 -33.29
CA ARG A 678 2.06 12.44 -34.22
C ARG A 678 0.53 12.62 -34.14
N LYS A 679 0.07 13.87 -34.10
CA LYS A 679 -1.36 14.20 -33.97
C LYS A 679 -2.18 13.53 -35.07
N GLY A 680 -3.24 12.81 -34.67
CA GLY A 680 -4.15 12.11 -35.59
C GLY A 680 -3.60 10.79 -36.16
N LYS A 681 -2.48 10.28 -35.65
CA LYS A 681 -1.97 8.94 -35.93
C LYS A 681 -2.31 7.97 -34.81
N ASP A 682 -2.39 6.69 -35.16
CA ASP A 682 -2.59 5.63 -34.18
C ASP A 682 -1.35 5.54 -33.27
N VAL A 683 -1.58 5.55 -31.95
CA VAL A 683 -0.50 5.59 -30.97
C VAL A 683 0.35 4.32 -31.00
N ASN A 684 -0.24 3.16 -31.34
CA ASN A 684 0.48 1.89 -31.38
C ASN A 684 1.34 1.79 -32.64
N GLU A 685 0.83 2.24 -33.79
CA GLU A 685 1.63 2.35 -35.02
C GLU A 685 2.82 3.30 -34.83
N GLU A 686 2.60 4.45 -34.20
CA GLU A 686 3.68 5.41 -33.90
C GLU A 686 4.71 4.82 -32.93
N ARG A 687 4.24 4.11 -31.90
CA ARG A 687 5.11 3.43 -30.93
C ARG A 687 5.97 2.35 -31.59
N ALA A 688 5.45 1.64 -32.59
CA ALA A 688 6.21 0.65 -33.34
C ALA A 688 7.35 1.26 -34.18
N LEU A 689 7.28 2.55 -34.52
CA LEU A 689 8.35 3.27 -35.23
C LEU A 689 9.42 3.82 -34.29
N TYR A 690 9.13 3.92 -32.99
CA TYR A 690 9.99 4.54 -32.01
C TYR A 690 11.21 3.66 -31.68
N GLY A 691 12.41 4.14 -32.04
CA GLY A 691 13.65 3.36 -31.94
C GLY A 691 13.78 2.21 -32.96
N ALA A 692 12.83 2.07 -33.88
CA ALA A 692 12.77 0.94 -34.81
C ALA A 692 13.94 0.89 -35.80
N SER A 693 14.61 2.00 -36.05
CA SER A 693 15.80 2.03 -36.92
C SER A 693 17.04 1.42 -36.28
N PHE A 694 17.06 1.25 -34.96
CA PHE A 694 18.26 0.90 -34.23
C PHE A 694 18.80 -0.50 -34.60
N TYR A 695 17.95 -1.47 -34.90
CA TYR A 695 18.42 -2.81 -35.28
C TYR A 695 19.30 -2.77 -36.55
N ARG A 696 18.98 -1.91 -37.52
CA ARG A 696 19.81 -1.73 -38.72
C ARG A 696 21.15 -1.11 -38.38
N VAL A 697 21.16 -0.05 -37.57
CA VAL A 697 22.40 0.55 -37.06
C VAL A 697 23.25 -0.51 -36.37
N MET A 698 22.64 -1.33 -35.51
CA MET A 698 23.35 -2.38 -34.79
C MET A 698 23.99 -3.41 -35.73
N LEU A 699 23.22 -3.95 -36.68
CA LEU A 699 23.64 -5.06 -37.53
C LEU A 699 24.53 -4.65 -38.71
N GLU A 700 24.28 -3.48 -39.30
CA GLU A 700 24.93 -2.99 -40.52
C GLU A 700 26.13 -2.09 -40.21
N ASP A 701 26.11 -1.34 -39.09
CA ASP A 701 27.14 -0.34 -38.78
C ASP A 701 27.94 -0.66 -37.50
N LEU A 702 27.26 -0.82 -36.35
CA LEU A 702 27.90 -0.91 -35.03
C LEU A 702 28.72 -2.20 -34.88
N ILE A 703 28.12 -3.37 -35.13
CA ILE A 703 28.85 -4.66 -35.03
C ILE A 703 30.07 -4.67 -35.96
N PRO A 704 29.95 -4.35 -37.26
CA PRO A 704 31.13 -4.27 -38.15
C PRO A 704 32.18 -3.25 -37.69
N MET A 705 31.77 -2.11 -37.15
CA MET A 705 32.70 -1.11 -36.61
C MET A 705 33.47 -1.67 -35.41
N ILE A 706 32.79 -2.32 -34.47
CA ILE A 706 33.42 -2.93 -33.29
C ILE A 706 34.39 -4.03 -33.71
N ASP A 707 33.98 -4.93 -34.61
CA ASP A 707 34.79 -6.06 -35.06
C ASP A 707 36.04 -5.63 -35.86
N ARG A 708 35.98 -4.47 -36.53
CA ARG A 708 37.12 -3.86 -37.21
C ARG A 708 38.07 -3.12 -36.26
N THR A 709 37.55 -2.53 -35.19
CA THR A 709 38.29 -1.61 -34.32
C THR A 709 38.89 -2.31 -33.10
N PHE A 710 38.23 -3.35 -32.60
CA PHE A 710 38.63 -4.09 -31.41
C PHE A 710 38.98 -5.55 -31.71
N ARG A 711 39.74 -6.20 -30.82
CA ARG A 711 40.11 -7.62 -30.95
C ARG A 711 38.96 -8.53 -30.51
N THR A 712 37.94 -8.67 -31.36
CA THR A 712 36.75 -9.47 -31.06
C THR A 712 36.77 -10.83 -31.73
N TYR A 713 36.02 -11.79 -31.19
CA TYR A 713 35.50 -12.90 -31.98
C TYR A 713 34.25 -12.42 -32.73
N THR A 714 34.13 -12.77 -34.01
CA THR A 714 33.11 -12.20 -34.92
C THR A 714 31.96 -13.17 -35.22
N ASP A 715 32.00 -14.38 -34.68
CA ASP A 715 30.95 -15.38 -34.84
C ASP A 715 29.83 -15.22 -33.79
N ARG A 716 28.72 -15.95 -33.99
CA ARG A 716 27.55 -15.88 -33.11
C ARG A 716 27.80 -16.43 -31.71
N GLU A 717 28.67 -17.42 -31.57
CA GLU A 717 28.93 -18.14 -30.32
C GLU A 717 29.65 -17.23 -29.30
N HIS A 718 30.18 -16.11 -29.77
CA HIS A 718 30.88 -15.11 -28.97
C HIS A 718 30.16 -13.75 -28.96
N ARG A 719 28.88 -13.72 -29.34
CA ARG A 719 28.07 -12.50 -29.38
C ARG A 719 26.81 -12.62 -28.54
N ALA A 720 26.67 -11.70 -27.59
CA ALA A 720 25.50 -11.55 -26.72
C ALA A 720 24.82 -10.20 -26.93
N MET A 721 23.52 -10.12 -26.69
CA MET A 721 22.82 -8.84 -26.55
C MET A 721 21.90 -8.88 -25.33
N ALA A 722 21.89 -7.79 -24.56
CA ALA A 722 20.96 -7.59 -23.49
C ALA A 722 20.50 -6.13 -23.42
N GLY A 723 19.41 -5.86 -22.70
CA GLY A 723 19.00 -4.48 -22.46
C GLY A 723 17.90 -4.36 -21.41
N LEU A 724 17.79 -3.14 -20.87
CA LEU A 724 16.79 -2.80 -19.86
C LEU A 724 15.56 -2.13 -20.48
N SER A 725 14.36 -2.37 -19.94
CA SER A 725 13.12 -1.71 -20.37
C SER A 725 12.90 -1.76 -21.89
N TRP A 726 12.87 -0.60 -22.56
CA TRP A 726 12.81 -0.49 -24.01
C TRP A 726 14.02 -1.10 -24.72
N GLY A 727 15.22 -1.04 -24.12
CA GLY A 727 16.40 -1.77 -24.60
C GLY A 727 16.23 -3.29 -24.52
N GLY A 728 15.44 -3.80 -23.58
CA GLY A 728 15.02 -5.21 -23.53
C GLY A 728 14.11 -5.57 -24.69
N HIS A 729 13.16 -4.69 -25.03
CA HIS A 729 12.33 -4.80 -26.24
C HIS A 729 13.18 -4.80 -27.51
N GLN A 730 14.13 -3.87 -27.64
CA GLN A 730 15.07 -3.79 -28.76
C GLN A 730 15.95 -5.03 -28.86
N THR A 731 16.36 -5.59 -27.72
CA THR A 731 17.14 -6.82 -27.67
C THR A 731 16.38 -7.98 -28.29
N LEU A 732 15.14 -8.22 -27.86
CA LEU A 732 14.37 -9.35 -28.37
C LEU A 732 13.99 -9.17 -29.85
N THR A 733 13.56 -7.97 -30.24
CA THR A 733 13.20 -7.65 -31.63
C THR A 733 14.40 -7.70 -32.58
N THR A 734 15.61 -7.44 -32.10
CA THR A 734 16.84 -7.58 -32.90
C THR A 734 17.33 -9.01 -32.95
N THR A 735 17.42 -9.69 -31.80
CA THR A 735 18.10 -10.99 -31.70
C THR A 735 17.25 -12.17 -32.18
N LEU A 736 15.95 -12.20 -31.86
CA LEU A 736 15.11 -13.36 -32.16
C LEU A 736 14.95 -13.62 -33.67
N PRO A 737 14.85 -12.60 -34.54
CA PRO A 737 14.90 -12.82 -35.99
C PRO A 737 16.31 -13.11 -36.55
N HIS A 738 17.36 -12.93 -35.75
CA HIS A 738 18.77 -12.99 -36.18
C HIS A 738 19.60 -13.96 -35.32
N LEU A 739 19.04 -15.15 -35.02
CA LEU A 739 19.72 -16.19 -34.24
C LEU A 739 21.00 -16.72 -34.92
N ASP A 740 21.20 -16.45 -36.21
CA ASP A 740 22.46 -16.69 -36.92
C ASP A 740 23.61 -15.78 -36.46
N LYS A 741 23.30 -14.66 -35.79
CA LYS A 741 24.30 -13.69 -35.31
C LYS A 741 24.48 -13.64 -33.80
N PHE A 742 23.50 -14.12 -33.02
CA PHE A 742 23.52 -14.09 -31.56
C PHE A 742 23.16 -15.45 -30.96
N SER A 743 23.81 -15.79 -29.85
CA SER A 743 23.49 -17.00 -29.09
C SER A 743 23.16 -16.74 -27.62
N TYR A 744 23.30 -15.50 -27.12
CA TYR A 744 22.98 -15.15 -25.73
C TYR A 744 22.10 -13.89 -25.70
N ILE A 745 20.97 -13.98 -24.99
CA ILE A 745 19.89 -12.98 -25.03
C ILE A 745 19.44 -12.67 -23.60
N GLY A 746 19.43 -11.39 -23.22
CA GLY A 746 18.95 -10.93 -21.91
C GLY A 746 17.94 -9.78 -22.01
N ALA A 747 16.82 -9.86 -21.29
CA ALA A 747 15.89 -8.75 -21.17
C ALA A 747 15.64 -8.42 -19.69
N PHE A 748 16.02 -7.22 -19.28
CA PHE A 748 15.88 -6.74 -17.90
C PHE A 748 14.69 -5.78 -17.84
N SER A 749 13.62 -6.18 -17.16
CA SER A 749 12.35 -5.47 -17.14
C SER A 749 11.83 -5.14 -18.55
N GLY A 750 12.00 -6.06 -19.51
CA GLY A 750 11.78 -5.79 -20.93
C GLY A 750 10.34 -5.35 -21.24
N ALA A 751 10.18 -4.22 -21.96
CA ALA A 751 8.88 -3.66 -22.33
C ALA A 751 8.18 -4.50 -23.42
N ILE A 752 7.64 -5.65 -23.03
CA ILE A 752 7.02 -6.64 -23.93
C ILE A 752 5.56 -6.80 -23.53
N PHE A 753 4.66 -6.20 -24.31
CA PHE A 753 3.23 -6.20 -24.04
C PHE A 753 2.48 -7.07 -25.04
N GLY A 754 1.54 -7.90 -24.56
CA GLY A 754 0.57 -8.60 -25.43
C GLY A 754 1.17 -9.61 -26.42
N LEU A 755 2.33 -10.19 -26.10
CA LEU A 755 3.06 -11.08 -27.01
C LEU A 755 2.49 -12.50 -26.98
N ASP A 756 2.00 -12.99 -28.12
CA ASP A 756 1.64 -14.40 -28.30
C ASP A 756 2.91 -15.21 -28.58
N VAL A 757 3.33 -16.02 -27.61
CA VAL A 757 4.53 -16.87 -27.69
C VAL A 757 4.48 -17.89 -28.84
N LYS A 758 3.31 -18.18 -29.42
CA LYS A 758 3.19 -19.10 -30.56
C LYS A 758 3.49 -18.45 -31.91
N THR A 759 3.17 -17.17 -32.07
CA THR A 759 3.19 -16.49 -33.38
C THR A 759 4.20 -15.36 -33.46
N CYS A 760 4.74 -14.89 -32.33
CA CYS A 760 5.70 -13.80 -32.31
C CYS A 760 6.98 -14.13 -33.08
N PHE A 761 7.59 -13.08 -33.66
CA PHE A 761 8.86 -13.16 -34.41
C PHE A 761 8.87 -14.29 -35.45
N ASP A 762 7.84 -14.33 -36.29
CA ASP A 762 7.63 -15.35 -37.33
C ASP A 762 7.63 -16.80 -36.78
N GLY A 763 7.13 -16.97 -35.56
CA GLY A 763 7.04 -18.27 -34.90
C GLY A 763 8.40 -18.80 -34.43
N VAL A 764 9.32 -17.93 -34.01
CA VAL A 764 10.68 -18.31 -33.55
C VAL A 764 10.67 -19.40 -32.46
N PHE A 765 9.62 -19.44 -31.63
CA PHE A 765 9.44 -20.42 -30.55
C PHE A 765 8.62 -21.66 -30.95
N ALA A 766 8.15 -21.76 -32.20
CA ALA A 766 7.32 -22.88 -32.65
C ALA A 766 8.06 -24.24 -32.62
N ASP A 767 9.38 -24.24 -32.76
CA ASP A 767 10.25 -25.41 -32.56
C ASP A 767 11.21 -25.15 -31.39
N ALA A 768 10.77 -25.53 -30.18
CA ALA A 768 11.57 -25.36 -28.97
C ALA A 768 12.89 -26.13 -29.01
N GLY A 769 12.93 -27.30 -29.67
CA GLY A 769 14.15 -28.10 -29.80
C GLY A 769 15.21 -27.42 -30.66
N LYS A 770 14.79 -26.80 -31.77
CA LYS A 770 15.66 -25.97 -32.61
C LYS A 770 16.11 -24.71 -31.89
N PHE A 771 15.19 -24.02 -31.21
CA PHE A 771 15.49 -22.80 -30.46
C PHE A 771 16.54 -23.06 -29.37
N ASN A 772 16.34 -24.06 -28.51
CA ASN A 772 17.23 -24.39 -27.40
C ASN A 772 18.63 -24.87 -27.86
N LYS A 773 18.75 -25.36 -29.10
CA LYS A 773 20.05 -25.67 -29.71
C LYS A 773 20.78 -24.41 -30.15
N GLN A 774 20.07 -23.45 -30.72
CA GLN A 774 20.64 -22.19 -31.22
C GLN A 774 20.95 -21.21 -30.09
N VAL A 775 20.04 -21.02 -29.14
CA VAL A 775 20.21 -20.07 -28.03
C VAL A 775 20.87 -20.77 -26.85
N HIS A 776 22.04 -20.26 -26.44
CA HIS A 776 22.82 -20.79 -25.32
C HIS A 776 22.31 -20.32 -23.97
N TYR A 777 21.80 -19.09 -23.91
CA TYR A 777 21.21 -18.55 -22.69
C TYR A 777 20.16 -17.49 -23.05
N LEU A 778 18.96 -17.68 -22.54
CA LEU A 778 17.88 -16.70 -22.56
C LEU A 778 17.55 -16.35 -21.11
N PHE A 779 17.65 -15.07 -20.77
CA PHE A 779 17.43 -14.55 -19.42
C PHE A 779 16.38 -13.45 -19.41
N LEU A 780 15.42 -13.56 -18.49
CA LEU A 780 14.43 -12.53 -18.22
C LEU A 780 14.54 -12.11 -16.74
N GLY A 781 14.65 -10.82 -16.46
CA GLY A 781 14.70 -10.30 -15.08
C GLY A 781 13.70 -9.17 -14.87
N CYS A 782 13.25 -8.92 -13.64
CA CYS A 782 12.53 -7.70 -13.24
C CYS A 782 12.61 -7.45 -11.72
N GLY A 783 12.15 -6.30 -11.25
CA GLY A 783 11.91 -6.01 -9.84
C GLY A 783 10.60 -6.62 -9.34
N THR A 784 10.47 -6.85 -8.04
CA THR A 784 9.23 -7.37 -7.42
C THR A 784 8.10 -6.34 -7.38
N GLU A 785 8.45 -5.06 -7.31
CA GLU A 785 7.47 -3.97 -7.29
C GLU A 785 7.00 -3.60 -8.71
N GLU A 786 7.49 -4.29 -9.73
CA GLU A 786 7.11 -4.07 -11.13
C GLU A 786 5.91 -4.96 -11.54
N GLN A 787 4.94 -4.39 -12.27
CA GLN A 787 3.79 -5.12 -12.81
C GLN A 787 3.87 -5.37 -14.33
N PHE A 788 5.06 -5.65 -14.88
CA PHE A 788 5.25 -5.82 -16.34
C PHE A 788 4.95 -7.21 -16.91
N GLY A 789 4.59 -8.19 -16.08
CA GLY A 789 4.21 -9.53 -16.55
C GLY A 789 5.38 -10.43 -16.99
N THR A 790 6.63 -10.06 -16.67
CA THR A 790 7.84 -10.84 -17.01
C THR A 790 7.78 -12.27 -16.49
N ARG A 791 7.27 -12.49 -15.27
CA ARG A 791 7.03 -13.84 -14.70
C ARG A 791 6.14 -14.68 -15.60
N LYS A 792 4.98 -14.13 -16.00
CA LYS A 792 4.00 -14.81 -16.86
C LYS A 792 4.60 -15.16 -18.23
N LEU A 793 5.45 -14.29 -18.79
CA LEU A 793 6.16 -14.56 -20.03
C LEU A 793 7.15 -15.73 -19.87
N ALA A 794 7.98 -15.71 -18.82
CA ALA A 794 8.93 -16.78 -18.54
C ALA A 794 8.23 -18.13 -18.34
N GLU A 795 7.12 -18.16 -17.60
CA GLU A 795 6.28 -19.35 -17.42
C GLU A 795 5.68 -19.84 -18.74
N SER A 796 5.18 -18.92 -19.58
CA SER A 796 4.61 -19.26 -20.89
C SER A 796 5.65 -19.88 -21.83
N LEU A 797 6.88 -19.35 -21.84
CA LEU A 797 8.00 -19.91 -22.60
C LEU A 797 8.40 -21.30 -22.07
N ARG A 798 8.49 -21.48 -20.75
CA ARG A 798 8.78 -22.79 -20.13
C ARG A 798 7.71 -23.83 -20.48
N LYS A 799 6.43 -23.42 -20.50
CA LYS A 799 5.30 -24.30 -20.82
C LYS A 799 5.37 -24.87 -22.25
N ILE A 800 5.96 -24.14 -23.19
CA ILE A 800 6.18 -24.61 -24.56
C ILE A 800 7.56 -25.26 -24.77
N GLY A 801 8.32 -25.48 -23.70
CA GLY A 801 9.61 -26.20 -23.72
C GLY A 801 10.84 -25.34 -24.01
N ILE A 802 10.72 -24.01 -24.01
CA ILE A 802 11.87 -23.10 -24.18
C ILE A 802 12.68 -23.00 -22.89
N HIS A 803 14.00 -23.12 -23.01
CA HIS A 803 14.92 -22.91 -21.88
C HIS A 803 15.08 -21.41 -21.63
N VAL A 804 14.49 -20.93 -20.54
CA VAL A 804 14.60 -19.54 -20.08
C VAL A 804 14.88 -19.47 -18.58
N ASP A 805 15.90 -18.71 -18.24
CA ASP A 805 16.21 -18.35 -16.86
C ASP A 805 15.45 -17.09 -16.45
N TYR A 806 15.01 -17.05 -15.19
CA TYR A 806 14.15 -15.99 -14.67
C TYR A 806 14.62 -15.52 -13.30
N TYR A 807 14.75 -14.21 -13.13
CA TYR A 807 15.21 -13.59 -11.88
C TYR A 807 14.33 -12.43 -11.44
N GLU A 808 14.10 -12.32 -10.12
CA GLU A 808 13.42 -11.20 -9.50
C GLU A 808 14.32 -10.48 -8.50
N SER A 809 14.55 -9.19 -8.74
CA SER A 809 15.20 -8.30 -7.79
C SER A 809 14.21 -7.91 -6.70
N GLN A 810 14.46 -8.38 -5.49
CA GLN A 810 13.56 -8.19 -4.34
C GLN A 810 13.58 -6.73 -3.86
N GLY A 811 12.38 -6.18 -3.63
CA GLY A 811 12.16 -4.86 -3.06
C GLY A 811 12.49 -3.70 -3.99
N THR A 812 12.67 -3.94 -5.30
CA THR A 812 13.05 -2.90 -6.27
C THR A 812 11.98 -2.68 -7.33
N ALA A 813 11.86 -1.44 -7.80
CA ALA A 813 10.94 -1.03 -8.86
C ALA A 813 11.64 -0.99 -10.24
N HIS A 814 11.03 -0.30 -11.20
CA HIS A 814 11.56 -0.15 -12.56
C HIS A 814 12.70 0.89 -12.64
N GLU A 815 13.77 0.64 -11.91
CA GLU A 815 14.91 1.55 -11.73
C GLU A 815 16.26 0.83 -11.79
N TRP A 816 17.34 1.60 -11.74
CA TRP A 816 18.70 1.14 -12.04
C TRP A 816 19.22 0.01 -11.15
N LEU A 817 18.78 -0.08 -9.89
CA LEU A 817 19.22 -1.19 -9.03
C LEU A 817 18.72 -2.56 -9.54
N THR A 818 17.47 -2.64 -10.01
CA THR A 818 16.94 -3.85 -10.66
C THR A 818 17.87 -4.28 -11.80
N TRP A 819 18.30 -3.33 -12.63
CA TRP A 819 19.10 -3.61 -13.83
C TRP A 819 20.56 -3.93 -13.49
N ARG A 820 21.14 -3.32 -12.45
CA ARG A 820 22.45 -3.72 -11.89
C ARG A 820 22.45 -5.17 -11.43
N ARG A 821 21.44 -5.57 -10.64
CA ARG A 821 21.28 -6.95 -10.15
C ARG A 821 21.02 -7.93 -11.30
N CYS A 822 20.20 -7.55 -12.29
CA CYS A 822 20.00 -8.37 -13.49
C CYS A 822 21.30 -8.59 -14.27
N LEU A 823 22.10 -7.54 -14.49
CA LEU A 823 23.39 -7.66 -15.17
C LEU A 823 24.33 -8.58 -14.39
N TYR A 824 24.43 -8.40 -13.06
CA TYR A 824 25.22 -9.23 -12.16
C TYR A 824 24.84 -10.73 -12.25
N ARG A 825 23.55 -11.04 -12.38
CA ARG A 825 23.06 -12.42 -12.58
C ARG A 825 23.30 -12.94 -13.99
N PHE A 826 23.22 -12.09 -15.00
CA PHE A 826 23.28 -12.48 -16.40
C PHE A 826 24.70 -12.78 -16.90
N VAL A 827 25.65 -11.87 -16.67
CA VAL A 827 26.98 -11.95 -17.30
C VAL A 827 27.81 -13.18 -16.91
N PRO A 828 27.69 -13.79 -15.71
CA PRO A 828 28.39 -15.02 -15.39
C PRO A 828 27.99 -16.21 -16.26
N HIS A 829 26.88 -16.17 -17.00
CA HIS A 829 26.44 -17.28 -17.86
C HIS A 829 26.91 -17.15 -19.32
N LEU A 830 27.54 -16.03 -19.67
CA LEU A 830 27.95 -15.75 -21.05
C LEU A 830 29.26 -16.47 -21.40
N PHE A 831 29.30 -17.00 -22.63
CA PHE A 831 30.51 -17.53 -23.28
C PHE A 831 31.29 -18.59 -22.48
N LYS A 832 30.60 -19.32 -21.60
CA LYS A 832 31.17 -20.49 -20.91
C LYS A 832 31.03 -21.72 -21.80
N ASN A 833 32.08 -22.57 -21.82
CA ASN A 833 32.05 -23.84 -22.53
C ASN A 833 30.91 -24.72 -21.99
N ARG A 834 29.98 -25.13 -22.86
CA ARG A 834 28.98 -26.16 -22.54
C ARG A 834 29.73 -27.45 -22.16
N LYS A 835 29.40 -28.03 -21.00
CA LYS A 835 29.67 -29.44 -20.74
C LYS A 835 28.64 -30.30 -21.44
#